data_AF-A0A542G216-F1
#
_entry.id   AF-A0A542G216-F1
#
_cell.length_a   1.000
_cell.length_b   1.000
_cell.length_c   1.000
_cell.angle_alpha   90.00
_cell.angle_beta   90.00
_cell.angle_gamma   90.00
#
_symmetry.space_group_name_H-M   'P 1'
#
loop_
_entity.id
_entity.type
_entity.pdbx_description
1 polymer ?
#
loop_
_entity_poly.entity_id
_entity_poly.type
_entity_poly.pdbx_seq_one_letter_code
_entity_poly.pdbx_strand_id
1 'polypeptide(L)'
;MTTQHSAESTHQQTAPTAIPRVALVGVHGFGERHLANLSRLEQAGALELVAVADPNPPQPGSLAASVAVFPGLDGLLAAQPGVDVVIIATPIQTHAPLAIAALAAGMDVYVEKPPVASLAQFEQVLAIARENGRLVQVGFQSLGSRALPAIRDTVAAGEIGTVLGISATGQWLRTQAYFKRSRWAGKRSLDGVDVVDGVATNALAHAVATGLSLAGARTLADVASVETDLYRANQTESDDTSVLRVRTTQGTTLLCALTLCAPEQLDPTVTVHGTLGDITLSYTRDEVVITTANGERRETYARTDLLENLLDARATGAPLLSALQDTGAFTAVLEAIRTSPAPAPIDGQYISWEGGGDDAHPVVQGITDLMARAVKAQATFAELGAPWARALPPTHTLPLDGHPVADYRDGSHIRAVSSPRPYLHPVRTLAGTVVTDHQPLDHVWHLGVGVALQDVDGVNFWGGRTYTREAGQYVWRPDHGSIASTGTAAEQNDAVDGREGRLQETLSWNGPDGTPILVEERSWAWAGVAPSIWRLSLDFALSPAGDTPVSLGSPGSNGRFEGGYGGFFWRLPQCGDAAVWTPAGAGESQTHGSVTRWLAWSGEFDGGPATLVFVAPEGSTDPWFVRVEGYPGIGQSLAWDAPVNARRGSPVRRSITVFVADGILSTTDIQDLINQQGDPS
;
A
#
# COMPACT_ATOMS: atom_id res chain seq x y z
N MET A 1 -61.93 -46.78 -28.24
CA MET A 1 -61.94 -46.77 -26.76
C MET A 1 -60.53 -46.52 -26.29
N THR A 2 -60.21 -45.28 -25.95
CA THR A 2 -58.90 -44.93 -25.37
C THR A 2 -59.14 -43.74 -24.45
N THR A 3 -59.00 -44.00 -23.16
CA THR A 3 -59.26 -43.08 -22.04
C THR A 3 -58.04 -42.19 -21.81
N GLN A 4 -58.24 -40.87 -21.82
CA GLN A 4 -57.29 -39.86 -21.37
C GLN A 4 -57.45 -39.66 -19.86
N HIS A 5 -56.39 -39.91 -19.08
CA HIS A 5 -56.29 -39.49 -17.69
C HIS A 5 -55.73 -38.07 -17.62
N SER A 6 -56.50 -37.17 -17.03
CA SER A 6 -56.04 -35.85 -16.58
C SER A 6 -55.45 -36.01 -15.18
N ALA A 7 -54.19 -35.62 -14.99
CA ALA A 7 -53.58 -35.50 -13.67
C ALA A 7 -53.62 -34.02 -13.27
N GLU A 8 -54.41 -33.70 -12.25
CA GLU A 8 -54.43 -32.39 -11.60
C GLU A 8 -53.11 -32.15 -10.88
N SER A 9 -52.44 -31.06 -11.26
CA SER A 9 -51.28 -30.52 -10.55
C SER A 9 -51.76 -29.77 -9.31
N THR A 10 -51.64 -30.39 -8.14
CA THR A 10 -51.76 -29.70 -6.85
C THR A 10 -50.63 -28.69 -6.69
N HIS A 11 -50.94 -27.41 -6.87
CA HIS A 11 -50.13 -26.31 -6.37
C HIS A 11 -50.10 -26.38 -4.84
N GLN A 12 -48.96 -26.76 -4.26
CA GLN A 12 -48.68 -26.53 -2.85
C GLN A 12 -48.59 -25.02 -2.62
N GLN A 13 -49.65 -24.44 -2.05
CA GLN A 13 -49.61 -23.13 -1.41
C GLN A 13 -48.61 -23.20 -0.25
N THR A 14 -47.47 -22.53 -0.40
CA THR A 14 -46.58 -22.23 0.73
C THR A 14 -47.36 -21.38 1.73
N ALA A 15 -47.45 -21.84 2.98
CA ALA A 15 -48.03 -21.04 4.06
C ALA A 15 -47.25 -19.71 4.16
N PRO A 16 -47.93 -18.58 4.45
CA PRO A 16 -47.22 -17.31 4.67
C PRO A 16 -46.23 -17.50 5.82
N THR A 17 -44.95 -17.23 5.56
CA THR A 17 -43.90 -17.23 6.57
C THR A 17 -44.29 -16.23 7.65
N ALA A 18 -44.27 -16.64 8.92
CA ALA A 18 -44.56 -15.74 10.04
C ALA A 18 -43.59 -14.53 10.00
N ILE A 19 -44.09 -13.34 10.31
CA ILE A 19 -43.30 -12.11 10.36
C ILE A 19 -42.16 -12.32 11.37
N PRO A 20 -40.89 -12.14 10.98
CA PRO A 20 -39.75 -12.34 11.88
C PRO A 20 -39.78 -11.41 13.09
N ARG A 21 -39.56 -11.98 14.29
CA ARG A 21 -39.51 -11.26 15.56
C ARG A 21 -38.06 -10.92 15.89
N VAL A 22 -37.76 -9.64 16.07
CA VAL A 22 -36.39 -9.14 16.19
C VAL A 22 -36.15 -8.52 17.56
N ALA A 23 -34.95 -8.71 18.10
CA ALA A 23 -34.47 -8.00 19.27
C ALA A 23 -33.19 -7.19 18.99
N LEU A 24 -33.00 -6.09 19.70
CA LEU A 24 -31.78 -5.27 19.64
C LEU A 24 -31.06 -5.26 20.99
N VAL A 25 -29.77 -5.63 20.99
CA VAL A 25 -28.87 -5.55 22.14
C VAL A 25 -27.88 -4.41 21.90
N GLY A 26 -27.88 -3.42 22.78
CA GLY A 26 -27.18 -2.14 22.57
C GLY A 26 -28.04 -1.14 21.80
N VAL A 27 -28.69 -0.21 22.52
CA VAL A 27 -29.66 0.73 21.93
C VAL A 27 -29.11 2.13 21.70
N HIS A 28 -27.91 2.42 22.20
CA HIS A 28 -27.25 3.72 22.09
C HIS A 28 -26.19 3.74 20.98
N GLY A 29 -25.75 4.93 20.58
CA GLY A 29 -24.70 5.09 19.56
C GLY A 29 -25.14 4.53 18.22
N PHE A 30 -24.50 3.46 17.72
CA PHE A 30 -24.94 2.84 16.46
C PHE A 30 -26.27 2.07 16.61
N GLY A 31 -26.64 1.66 17.83
CA GLY A 31 -27.95 1.08 18.13
C GLY A 31 -29.13 1.99 17.76
N GLU A 32 -28.95 3.32 17.83
CA GLU A 32 -29.97 4.28 17.42
C GLU A 32 -30.27 4.21 15.91
N ARG A 33 -29.24 3.93 15.09
CA ARG A 33 -29.43 3.72 13.64
C ARG A 33 -30.17 2.41 13.37
N HIS A 34 -29.89 1.37 14.15
CA HIS A 34 -30.64 0.12 14.10
C HIS A 34 -32.11 0.32 14.51
N LEU A 35 -32.39 1.07 15.58
CA LEU A 35 -33.77 1.41 15.97
C LEU A 35 -34.53 2.15 14.86
N ALA A 36 -33.88 3.13 14.21
CA ALA A 36 -34.48 3.85 13.09
C ALA A 36 -34.78 2.90 11.91
N ASN A 37 -33.86 2.00 11.58
CA ASN A 37 -34.04 1.04 10.50
C ASN A 37 -35.13 -0.01 10.83
N LEU A 38 -35.13 -0.52 12.06
CA LEU A 38 -36.16 -1.43 12.58
C LEU A 38 -37.54 -0.80 12.48
N SER A 39 -37.69 0.47 12.88
CA SER A 39 -38.96 1.19 12.75
C SER A 39 -39.43 1.29 11.30
N ARG A 40 -38.52 1.61 10.37
CA ARG A 40 -38.82 1.62 8.92
C ARG A 40 -39.30 0.26 8.42
N LEU A 41 -38.63 -0.82 8.82
CA LEU A 41 -38.95 -2.19 8.39
C LEU A 41 -40.24 -2.72 9.01
N GLU A 42 -40.51 -2.38 10.27
CA GLU A 42 -41.76 -2.71 10.95
C GLU A 42 -42.96 -1.98 10.31
N GLN A 43 -42.81 -0.71 9.96
CA GLN A 43 -43.82 0.04 9.19
C GLN A 43 -44.08 -0.58 7.80
N ALA A 44 -43.06 -1.21 7.20
CA ALA A 44 -43.19 -1.94 5.95
C ALA A 44 -43.76 -3.37 6.13
N GLY A 45 -44.03 -3.80 7.37
CA GLY A 45 -44.53 -5.14 7.69
C GLY A 45 -43.50 -6.26 7.50
N ALA A 46 -42.21 -5.92 7.44
CA ALA A 46 -41.13 -6.87 7.17
C ALA A 46 -40.65 -7.61 8.42
N LEU A 47 -40.84 -7.03 9.61
CA LEU A 47 -40.44 -7.58 10.90
C LEU A 47 -41.27 -6.98 12.05
N GLU A 48 -41.17 -7.55 13.25
CA GLU A 48 -41.69 -7.01 14.51
C GLU A 48 -40.55 -6.80 15.51
N LEU A 49 -40.41 -5.60 16.10
CA LEU A 49 -39.46 -5.38 17.19
C LEU A 49 -40.13 -5.81 18.51
N VAL A 50 -39.63 -6.89 19.12
CA VAL A 50 -40.29 -7.49 20.30
C VAL A 50 -39.55 -7.23 21.61
N ALA A 51 -38.24 -6.96 21.54
CA ALA A 51 -37.43 -6.70 22.73
C ALA A 51 -36.20 -5.84 22.43
N VAL A 52 -35.75 -5.11 23.45
CA VAL A 52 -34.43 -4.49 23.49
C VAL A 52 -33.70 -4.86 24.77
N ALA A 53 -32.37 -4.88 24.72
CA ALA A 53 -31.52 -5.14 25.88
C ALA A 53 -30.35 -4.15 25.96
N ASP A 54 -30.26 -3.40 27.06
CA ASP A 54 -29.15 -2.48 27.32
C ASP A 54 -28.99 -2.25 28.83
N PRO A 55 -27.76 -2.28 29.39
CA PRO A 55 -27.53 -1.93 30.79
C PRO A 55 -27.99 -0.51 31.15
N ASN A 56 -27.99 0.39 30.17
CA ASN A 56 -28.60 1.71 30.26
C ASN A 56 -29.90 1.71 29.44
N PRO A 57 -31.08 1.57 30.07
CA PRO A 57 -32.33 1.40 29.33
C PRO A 57 -32.62 2.61 28.43
N PRO A 58 -33.38 2.41 27.33
CA PRO A 58 -33.82 3.51 26.47
C PRO A 58 -34.68 4.50 27.26
N GLN A 59 -34.81 5.73 26.75
CA GLN A 59 -35.65 6.74 27.40
C GLN A 59 -37.10 6.24 27.54
N PRO A 60 -37.74 6.42 28.70
CA PRO A 60 -39.14 6.02 28.88
C PRO A 60 -40.05 6.60 27.79
N GLY A 61 -40.80 5.73 27.11
CA GLY A 61 -41.72 6.11 26.03
C GLY A 61 -41.08 6.25 24.65
N SER A 62 -39.77 6.02 24.48
CA SER A 62 -39.12 6.06 23.16
C SER A 62 -39.39 4.83 22.29
N LEU A 63 -39.95 3.76 22.88
CA LEU A 63 -40.31 2.51 22.21
C LEU A 63 -41.80 2.23 22.39
N ALA A 64 -42.38 1.45 21.47
CA ALA A 64 -43.76 1.00 21.61
C ALA A 64 -43.95 0.15 22.88
N ALA A 65 -45.13 0.24 23.49
CA ALA A 65 -45.44 -0.48 24.74
C ALA A 65 -45.37 -2.02 24.61
N SER A 66 -45.40 -2.54 23.39
CA SER A 66 -45.22 -3.96 23.08
C SER A 66 -43.76 -4.43 23.17
N VAL A 67 -42.79 -3.51 23.16
CA VAL A 67 -41.37 -3.84 23.17
C VAL A 67 -40.91 -4.07 24.61
N ALA A 68 -40.50 -5.31 24.93
CA ALA A 68 -39.94 -5.63 26.24
C ALA A 68 -38.53 -5.03 26.40
N VAL A 69 -38.23 -4.48 27.57
CA VAL A 69 -36.93 -3.87 27.88
C VAL A 69 -36.20 -4.71 28.92
N PHE A 70 -34.99 -5.15 28.60
CA PHE A 70 -34.13 -5.94 29.47
C PHE A 70 -32.80 -5.21 29.77
N PRO A 71 -32.16 -5.48 30.92
CA PRO A 71 -30.84 -4.93 31.22
C PRO A 71 -29.69 -5.62 30.45
N GLY A 72 -29.96 -6.74 29.78
CA GLY A 72 -28.96 -7.52 29.06
C GLY A 72 -29.55 -8.75 28.37
N LEU A 73 -28.76 -9.39 27.50
CA LEU A 73 -29.21 -10.54 26.70
C LEU A 73 -29.63 -11.72 27.58
N ASP A 74 -28.95 -12.01 28.69
CA ASP A 74 -29.30 -13.12 29.59
C ASP A 74 -30.74 -13.01 30.11
N GLY A 75 -31.17 -11.80 30.49
CA GLY A 75 -32.53 -11.54 30.95
C GLY A 75 -33.56 -11.70 29.82
N LEU A 76 -33.20 -11.27 28.61
CA LEU A 76 -34.03 -11.45 27.41
C LEU A 76 -34.20 -12.94 27.09
N LEU A 77 -33.10 -13.71 27.10
CA LEU A 77 -33.12 -15.15 26.84
C LEU A 77 -33.95 -15.91 27.88
N ALA A 78 -33.82 -15.56 29.16
CA ALA A 78 -34.58 -16.17 30.25
C ALA A 78 -36.09 -15.93 30.13
N ALA A 79 -36.50 -14.79 29.58
CA ALA A 79 -37.91 -14.46 29.38
C ALA A 79 -38.54 -15.15 28.16
N GLN A 80 -37.72 -15.72 27.27
CA GLN A 80 -38.15 -16.43 26.04
C GLN A 80 -39.24 -15.70 25.23
N PRO A 81 -39.04 -14.43 24.82
CA PRO A 81 -40.06 -13.66 24.10
C PRO A 81 -40.34 -14.16 22.66
N GLY A 82 -39.73 -15.28 22.24
CA GLY A 82 -39.84 -15.83 20.88
C GLY A 82 -39.16 -14.93 19.85
N VAL A 83 -37.86 -14.74 19.96
CA VAL A 83 -37.05 -13.93 19.03
C VAL A 83 -36.45 -14.83 17.96
N ASP A 84 -36.60 -14.45 16.70
CA ASP A 84 -36.00 -15.11 15.54
C ASP A 84 -34.61 -14.58 15.22
N VAL A 85 -34.42 -13.25 15.33
CA VAL A 85 -33.17 -12.55 14.99
C VAL A 85 -32.77 -11.61 16.12
N VAL A 86 -31.50 -11.63 16.50
CA VAL A 86 -30.94 -10.62 17.40
C VAL A 86 -29.92 -9.75 16.68
N ILE A 87 -30.01 -8.44 16.90
CA ILE A 87 -29.02 -7.45 16.47
C ILE A 87 -28.14 -7.12 17.67
N ILE A 88 -26.82 -7.25 17.51
CA ILE A 88 -25.82 -6.95 18.53
C ILE A 88 -25.04 -5.70 18.08
N ALA A 89 -25.33 -4.57 18.72
CA ALA A 89 -24.71 -3.27 18.51
C ALA A 89 -24.05 -2.76 19.81
N THR A 90 -23.23 -3.61 20.42
CA THR A 90 -22.61 -3.39 21.74
C THR A 90 -21.11 -3.06 21.61
N PRO A 91 -20.36 -2.80 22.70
CA PRO A 91 -18.91 -2.70 22.62
C PRO A 91 -18.27 -3.99 22.08
N ILE A 92 -17.23 -3.85 21.24
CA ILE A 92 -16.62 -4.94 20.45
C ILE A 92 -16.29 -6.18 21.28
N GLN A 93 -15.71 -5.99 22.46
CA GLN A 93 -15.29 -7.09 23.35
C GLN A 93 -16.45 -7.97 23.85
N THR A 94 -17.69 -7.51 23.69
CA THR A 94 -18.90 -8.24 24.07
C THR A 94 -19.56 -8.98 22.91
N HIS A 95 -19.15 -8.74 21.66
CA HIS A 95 -19.80 -9.33 20.48
C HIS A 95 -19.79 -10.85 20.50
N ALA A 96 -18.62 -11.48 20.67
CA ALA A 96 -18.47 -12.93 20.66
C ALA A 96 -19.32 -13.65 21.73
N PRO A 97 -19.24 -13.31 23.04
CA PRO A 97 -20.05 -14.00 24.05
C PRO A 97 -21.56 -13.80 23.82
N LEU A 98 -22.00 -12.62 23.39
CA LEU A 98 -23.41 -12.35 23.10
C LEU A 98 -23.89 -13.13 21.87
N ALA A 99 -23.09 -13.19 20.81
CA ALA A 99 -23.41 -13.94 19.60
C ALA A 99 -23.50 -15.44 19.90
N ILE A 100 -22.57 -16.00 20.66
CA ILE A 100 -22.59 -17.42 21.08
C ILE A 100 -23.88 -17.73 21.85
N ALA A 101 -24.24 -16.90 22.83
CA ALA A 101 -25.45 -17.10 23.64
C ALA A 101 -26.72 -17.07 22.79
N ALA A 102 -26.82 -16.13 21.85
CA ALA A 102 -27.98 -16.02 20.95
C ALA A 102 -28.09 -17.19 19.97
N LEU A 103 -26.97 -17.59 19.36
CA LEU A 103 -26.93 -18.72 18.42
C LEU A 103 -27.30 -20.04 19.12
N ALA A 104 -26.79 -20.25 20.33
CA ALA A 104 -27.14 -21.41 21.16
C ALA A 104 -28.62 -21.41 21.59
N ALA A 105 -29.26 -20.23 21.65
CA ALA A 105 -30.70 -20.10 21.88
C ALA A 105 -31.55 -20.28 20.60
N GLY A 106 -30.92 -20.60 19.46
CA GLY A 106 -31.62 -20.85 18.18
C GLY A 106 -31.94 -19.60 17.37
N MET A 107 -31.38 -18.44 17.73
CA MET A 107 -31.58 -17.17 17.01
C MET A 107 -30.56 -17.02 15.87
N ASP A 108 -30.97 -16.37 14.79
CA ASP A 108 -30.02 -15.83 13.81
C ASP A 108 -29.45 -14.51 14.34
N VAL A 109 -28.21 -14.20 13.97
CA VAL A 109 -27.48 -13.04 14.53
C VAL A 109 -27.14 -12.04 13.44
N TYR A 110 -27.43 -10.77 13.72
CA TYR A 110 -26.77 -9.64 13.10
C TYR A 110 -25.79 -9.05 14.11
N VAL A 111 -24.50 -8.99 13.79
CA VAL A 111 -23.48 -8.44 14.69
C VAL A 111 -22.74 -7.28 14.04
N GLU A 112 -22.59 -6.17 14.76
CA GLU A 112 -21.85 -5.02 14.26
C GLU A 112 -20.36 -5.33 14.03
N LYS A 113 -19.74 -4.51 13.18
CA LYS A 113 -18.31 -4.64 12.88
C LYS A 113 -17.44 -3.99 13.97
N PRO A 114 -16.21 -4.48 14.19
CA PRO A 114 -15.73 -5.81 13.79
C PRO A 114 -16.52 -6.93 14.53
N PRO A 115 -16.77 -8.09 13.90
CA PRO A 115 -17.66 -9.11 14.46
C PRO A 115 -17.12 -9.74 15.75
N VAL A 116 -15.80 -9.74 15.94
CA VAL A 116 -15.08 -10.28 17.09
C VAL A 116 -13.79 -9.50 17.30
N ALA A 117 -13.11 -9.73 18.43
CA ALA A 117 -11.83 -9.09 18.78
C ALA A 117 -10.61 -9.99 18.58
N SER A 118 -10.76 -11.25 18.16
CA SER A 118 -9.65 -12.17 17.87
C SER A 118 -10.04 -13.30 16.93
N LEU A 119 -9.05 -13.94 16.30
CA LEU A 119 -9.27 -15.13 15.47
C LEU A 119 -9.88 -16.30 16.26
N ALA A 120 -9.45 -16.51 17.51
CA ALA A 120 -10.01 -17.57 18.35
C ALA A 120 -11.52 -17.37 18.60
N GLN A 121 -11.94 -16.13 18.87
CA GLN A 121 -13.36 -15.81 19.02
C GLN A 121 -14.12 -15.99 17.70
N PHE A 122 -13.53 -15.63 16.56
CA PHE A 122 -14.13 -15.86 15.25
C PHE A 122 -14.45 -17.33 15.02
N GLU A 123 -13.47 -18.20 15.28
CA GLU A 123 -13.62 -19.65 15.13
C GLU A 123 -14.70 -20.21 16.06
N GLN A 124 -14.76 -19.73 17.31
CA GLN A 124 -15.80 -20.11 18.28
C GLN A 124 -17.21 -19.73 17.79
N VAL A 125 -17.42 -18.48 17.38
CA VAL A 125 -18.74 -18.02 16.89
C VAL A 125 -19.12 -18.78 15.62
N LEU A 126 -18.18 -19.00 14.71
CA LEU A 126 -18.41 -19.75 13.47
C LEU A 126 -18.77 -21.21 13.75
N ALA A 127 -18.12 -21.86 14.71
CA ALA A 127 -18.43 -23.23 15.11
C ALA A 127 -19.86 -23.32 15.68
N ILE A 128 -20.22 -22.45 16.62
CA ILE A 128 -21.55 -22.41 17.23
C ILE A 128 -22.64 -22.12 16.18
N ALA A 129 -22.40 -21.20 15.25
CA ALA A 129 -23.33 -20.91 14.16
C ALA A 129 -23.59 -22.14 13.28
N ARG A 130 -22.53 -22.89 12.93
CA ARG A 130 -22.63 -24.13 12.14
C ARG A 130 -23.33 -25.25 12.89
N GLU A 131 -22.98 -25.47 14.16
CA GLU A 131 -23.57 -26.50 15.01
C GLU A 131 -25.09 -26.32 15.15
N ASN A 132 -25.55 -25.08 15.26
CA ASN A 132 -26.97 -24.75 15.41
C ASN A 132 -27.66 -24.44 14.07
N GLY A 133 -26.95 -24.50 12.95
CA GLY A 133 -27.46 -24.16 11.62
C GLY A 133 -28.12 -22.77 11.57
N ARG A 134 -27.46 -21.78 12.17
CA ARG A 134 -27.92 -20.39 12.28
C ARG A 134 -27.14 -19.46 11.36
N LEU A 135 -27.80 -18.41 10.90
CA LEU A 135 -27.22 -17.37 10.08
C LEU A 135 -26.51 -16.31 10.94
N VAL A 136 -25.36 -15.83 10.47
CA VAL A 136 -24.65 -14.69 11.09
C VAL A 136 -24.30 -13.67 10.03
N GLN A 137 -24.98 -12.53 10.06
CA GLN A 137 -24.72 -11.35 9.25
C GLN A 137 -23.81 -10.38 10.02
N VAL A 138 -22.73 -9.93 9.38
CA VAL A 138 -21.81 -8.93 9.95
C VAL A 138 -22.12 -7.55 9.39
N GLY A 139 -22.03 -6.52 10.22
CA GLY A 139 -22.35 -5.11 9.93
C GLY A 139 -21.46 -4.38 8.93
N PHE A 140 -20.81 -5.07 7.98
CA PHE A 140 -20.04 -4.43 6.91
C PHE A 140 -20.95 -3.90 5.80
N GLN A 141 -21.72 -2.84 6.07
CA GLN A 141 -22.68 -2.22 5.13
C GLN A 141 -22.12 -1.96 3.72
N SER A 142 -20.82 -1.65 3.61
CA SER A 142 -20.14 -1.44 2.33
C SER A 142 -20.16 -2.68 1.42
N LEU A 143 -20.27 -3.89 1.97
CA LEU A 143 -20.44 -5.14 1.22
C LEU A 143 -21.84 -5.33 0.64
N GLY A 144 -22.82 -4.52 1.08
CA GLY A 144 -24.14 -4.43 0.47
C GLY A 144 -24.19 -3.63 -0.82
N SER A 145 -23.09 -2.99 -1.22
CA SER A 145 -23.01 -2.14 -2.42
C SER A 145 -23.16 -2.96 -3.70
N ARG A 146 -24.07 -2.56 -4.58
CA ARG A 146 -24.23 -3.17 -5.92
C ARG A 146 -23.10 -2.77 -6.88
N ALA A 147 -22.23 -1.84 -6.48
CA ALA A 147 -21.01 -1.53 -7.22
C ALA A 147 -20.00 -2.69 -7.21
N LEU A 148 -19.94 -3.49 -6.13
CA LEU A 148 -18.97 -4.57 -6.01
C LEU A 148 -19.05 -5.63 -7.13
N PRO A 149 -20.22 -6.23 -7.44
CA PRO A 149 -20.32 -7.11 -8.59
C PRO A 149 -20.05 -6.41 -9.91
N ALA A 150 -20.52 -5.16 -10.09
CA ALA A 150 -20.28 -4.41 -11.33
C ALA A 150 -18.78 -4.12 -11.59
N ILE A 151 -18.02 -3.81 -10.55
CA ILE A 151 -16.56 -3.66 -10.62
C ILE A 151 -15.92 -4.98 -11.03
N ARG A 152 -16.34 -6.11 -10.44
CA ARG A 152 -15.82 -7.45 -10.81
C ARG A 152 -16.11 -7.78 -12.27
N ASP A 153 -17.32 -7.49 -12.75
CA ASP A 153 -17.70 -7.69 -14.15
C ASP A 153 -16.87 -6.81 -15.09
N THR A 154 -16.61 -5.56 -14.70
CA THR A 154 -15.75 -4.61 -15.45
C THR A 154 -14.30 -5.11 -15.53
N VAL A 155 -13.76 -5.60 -14.42
CA VAL A 155 -12.42 -6.19 -14.37
C VAL A 155 -12.37 -7.46 -15.23
N ALA A 156 -13.36 -8.35 -15.12
CA ALA A 156 -13.44 -9.58 -15.90
C ALA A 156 -13.59 -9.31 -17.41
N ALA A 157 -14.23 -8.22 -17.80
CA ALA A 157 -14.32 -7.75 -19.18
C ALA A 157 -13.00 -7.18 -19.73
N GLY A 158 -11.99 -6.99 -18.87
CA GLY A 158 -10.66 -6.52 -19.27
C GLY A 158 -10.58 -5.01 -19.54
N GLU A 159 -11.56 -4.21 -19.10
CA GLU A 159 -11.62 -2.77 -19.40
C GLU A 159 -10.40 -2.00 -18.88
N ILE A 160 -9.81 -2.45 -17.76
CA ILE A 160 -8.57 -1.90 -17.19
C ILE A 160 -7.33 -2.77 -17.44
N GLY A 161 -7.42 -3.80 -18.30
CA GLY A 161 -6.33 -4.74 -18.54
C GLY A 161 -6.01 -5.63 -17.35
N THR A 162 -4.73 -5.96 -17.15
CA THR A 162 -4.27 -6.83 -16.07
C THR A 162 -4.25 -6.07 -14.74
N VAL A 163 -4.82 -6.65 -13.69
CA VAL A 163 -4.77 -6.08 -12.34
C VAL A 163 -3.34 -6.08 -11.80
N LEU A 164 -2.85 -4.91 -11.43
CA LEU A 164 -1.53 -4.68 -10.82
C LEU A 164 -1.58 -4.74 -9.29
N GLY A 165 -2.76 -4.54 -8.70
CA GLY A 165 -2.99 -4.54 -7.26
C GLY A 165 -4.25 -3.76 -6.89
N ILE A 166 -4.59 -3.76 -5.61
CA ILE A 166 -5.73 -3.02 -5.06
C ILE A 166 -5.23 -2.15 -3.91
N SER A 167 -5.82 -0.97 -3.77
CA SER A 167 -5.61 -0.12 -2.61
C SER A 167 -6.91 0.22 -1.91
N ALA A 168 -6.86 0.36 -0.59
CA ALA A 168 -7.91 0.95 0.23
C ALA A 168 -7.32 2.19 0.91
N THR A 169 -7.91 3.36 0.67
CA THR A 169 -7.42 4.62 1.21
C THR A 169 -8.46 5.29 2.09
N GLY A 170 -8.02 5.88 3.19
CA GLY A 170 -8.90 6.65 4.06
C GLY A 170 -8.13 7.73 4.80
N GLN A 171 -8.45 8.97 4.47
CA GLN A 171 -7.89 10.17 5.09
C GLN A 171 -8.99 10.81 5.91
N TRP A 172 -9.11 10.36 7.15
CA TRP A 172 -10.10 10.87 8.08
C TRP A 172 -9.44 11.79 9.10
N LEU A 173 -10.27 12.63 9.69
CA LEU A 173 -9.89 13.50 10.80
C LEU A 173 -10.75 13.10 12.00
N ARG A 174 -10.11 12.77 13.13
CA ARG A 174 -10.81 12.44 14.37
C ARG A 174 -10.30 13.28 15.54
N THR A 175 -11.25 13.93 16.20
CA THR A 175 -11.00 14.81 17.34
C THR A 175 -10.88 14.04 18.65
N GLN A 176 -10.45 14.70 19.71
CA GLN A 176 -10.43 14.13 21.05
C GLN A 176 -11.82 13.62 21.50
N ALA A 177 -12.91 14.29 21.12
CA ALA A 177 -14.26 13.83 21.41
C ALA A 177 -14.51 12.41 20.90
N TYR A 178 -13.98 12.07 19.71
CA TYR A 178 -14.08 10.73 19.16
C TYR A 178 -13.48 9.69 20.10
N PHE A 179 -12.30 9.92 20.66
CA PHE A 179 -11.64 8.99 21.56
C PHE A 179 -12.19 9.02 23.00
N LYS A 180 -12.98 10.04 23.37
CA LYS A 180 -13.68 10.12 24.66
C LYS A 180 -15.09 9.50 24.64
N ARG A 181 -15.61 9.12 23.47
CA ARG A 181 -16.98 8.61 23.28
C ARG A 181 -17.31 7.37 24.12
N SER A 182 -16.31 6.58 24.48
CA SER A 182 -16.47 5.35 25.27
C SER A 182 -15.17 4.95 25.96
N ARG A 183 -15.25 4.11 27.00
CA ARG A 183 -14.08 3.57 27.72
C ARG A 183 -13.16 2.69 26.85
N TRP A 184 -13.65 2.19 25.72
CA TRP A 184 -12.94 1.28 24.83
C TRP A 184 -12.35 1.98 23.61
N ALA A 185 -12.69 3.26 23.38
CA ALA A 185 -12.26 4.00 22.22
C ALA A 185 -10.73 4.15 22.17
N GLY A 186 -10.11 3.80 21.04
CA GLY A 186 -8.67 3.83 20.82
C GLY A 186 -7.88 2.78 21.64
N LYS A 187 -8.55 1.78 22.24
CA LYS A 187 -7.89 0.78 23.07
C LYS A 187 -7.57 -0.50 22.32
N ARG A 188 -6.47 -1.15 22.71
CA ARG A 188 -6.15 -2.51 22.26
C ARG A 188 -6.84 -3.53 23.15
N SER A 189 -6.89 -3.26 24.45
CA SER A 189 -7.58 -4.10 25.44
C SER A 189 -8.32 -3.25 26.49
N LEU A 190 -9.36 -3.81 27.08
CA LEU A 190 -10.09 -3.23 28.20
C LEU A 190 -10.36 -4.30 29.24
N ASP A 191 -9.93 -4.06 30.47
CA ASP A 191 -10.15 -4.95 31.61
C ASP A 191 -9.69 -6.41 31.34
N GLY A 192 -8.60 -6.56 30.58
CA GLY A 192 -8.01 -7.86 30.21
C GLY A 192 -8.63 -8.53 28.98
N VAL A 193 -9.56 -7.88 28.29
CA VAL A 193 -10.23 -8.40 27.07
C VAL A 193 -9.83 -7.58 25.85
N ASP A 194 -9.55 -8.25 24.75
CA ASP A 194 -9.21 -7.61 23.47
C ASP A 194 -10.37 -6.74 22.94
N VAL A 195 -10.03 -5.57 22.41
CA VAL A 195 -10.94 -4.61 21.77
C VAL A 195 -10.48 -4.32 20.34
N VAL A 196 -9.17 -4.06 20.17
CA VAL A 196 -8.53 -3.75 18.89
C VAL A 196 -9.21 -2.57 18.17
N ASP A 197 -9.47 -1.45 18.86
CA ASP A 197 -10.11 -0.26 18.27
C ASP A 197 -9.11 0.65 17.54
N GLY A 198 -8.64 0.22 16.38
CA GLY A 198 -7.70 0.95 15.53
C GLY A 198 -8.32 1.52 14.26
N VAL A 199 -7.52 2.28 13.51
CA VAL A 199 -7.94 2.89 12.24
C VAL A 199 -8.43 1.84 11.24
N ALA A 200 -7.75 0.70 11.13
CA ALA A 200 -8.07 -0.35 10.18
C ALA A 200 -9.17 -1.32 10.64
N THR A 201 -9.36 -1.48 11.94
CA THR A 201 -10.25 -2.50 12.52
C THR A 201 -11.59 -1.96 12.99
N ASN A 202 -11.71 -0.64 13.19
CA ASN A 202 -12.99 0.01 13.45
C ASN A 202 -13.29 1.17 12.50
N ALA A 203 -12.51 2.26 12.55
CA ALA A 203 -12.90 3.51 11.88
C ALA A 203 -13.05 3.33 10.37
N LEU A 204 -12.00 2.85 9.71
CA LEU A 204 -11.93 2.58 8.27
C LEU A 204 -12.04 1.09 7.95
N ALA A 205 -12.62 0.29 8.85
CA ALA A 205 -12.79 -1.16 8.66
C ALA A 205 -13.60 -1.53 7.41
N HIS A 206 -14.54 -0.67 7.00
CA HIS A 206 -15.24 -0.84 5.73
C HIS A 206 -14.31 -0.76 4.52
N ALA A 207 -13.32 0.14 4.52
CA ALA A 207 -12.35 0.23 3.44
C ALA A 207 -11.54 -1.07 3.32
N VAL A 208 -11.12 -1.63 4.45
CA VAL A 208 -10.40 -2.91 4.51
C VAL A 208 -11.28 -4.06 4.02
N ALA A 209 -12.50 -4.21 4.54
CA ALA A 209 -13.42 -5.28 4.14
C ALA A 209 -13.82 -5.19 2.65
N THR A 210 -14.09 -3.98 2.14
CA THR A 210 -14.38 -3.73 0.73
C THR A 210 -13.17 -4.05 -0.16
N GLY A 211 -11.96 -3.64 0.27
CA GLY A 211 -10.70 -3.96 -0.42
C GLY A 211 -10.45 -5.46 -0.52
N LEU A 212 -10.64 -6.20 0.58
CA LEU A 212 -10.50 -7.66 0.61
C LEU A 212 -11.51 -8.34 -0.33
N SER A 213 -12.77 -7.87 -0.32
CA SER A 213 -13.82 -8.36 -1.22
C SER A 213 -13.45 -8.17 -2.70
N LEU A 214 -12.92 -7.01 -3.09
CA LEU A 214 -12.45 -6.76 -4.45
C LEU A 214 -11.17 -7.53 -4.79
N ALA A 215 -10.33 -7.82 -3.80
CA ALA A 215 -9.16 -8.69 -3.95
C ALA A 215 -9.51 -10.18 -4.07
N GLY A 216 -10.79 -10.53 -4.00
CA GLY A 216 -11.26 -11.92 -4.04
C GLY A 216 -10.98 -12.69 -2.75
N ALA A 217 -10.61 -12.01 -1.65
CA ALA A 217 -10.35 -12.62 -0.35
C ALA A 217 -11.55 -12.47 0.59
N ARG A 218 -12.17 -13.60 0.97
CA ARG A 218 -13.34 -13.61 1.86
C ARG A 218 -13.05 -14.43 3.12
N THR A 219 -12.43 -15.58 2.96
CA THR A 219 -12.15 -16.54 4.04
C THR A 219 -10.70 -16.45 4.50
N LEU A 220 -10.38 -17.10 5.62
CA LEU A 220 -9.00 -17.22 6.11
C LEU A 220 -8.08 -17.90 5.10
N ALA A 221 -8.60 -18.87 4.34
CA ALA A 221 -7.84 -19.62 3.34
C ALA A 221 -7.44 -18.78 2.12
N ASP A 222 -8.06 -17.60 1.93
CA ASP A 222 -7.74 -16.71 0.83
C ASP A 222 -6.55 -15.79 1.14
N VAL A 223 -6.09 -15.75 2.40
CA VAL A 223 -4.99 -14.89 2.86
C VAL A 223 -3.69 -15.68 2.95
N ALA A 224 -2.68 -15.28 2.18
CA ALA A 224 -1.34 -15.84 2.23
C ALA A 224 -0.48 -15.16 3.31
N SER A 225 -0.57 -13.84 3.42
CA SER A 225 0.12 -13.08 4.47
C SER A 225 -0.54 -11.74 4.74
N VAL A 226 -0.34 -11.24 5.96
CA VAL A 226 -0.67 -9.87 6.38
C VAL A 226 0.57 -9.24 6.99
N GLU A 227 1.01 -8.14 6.42
CA GLU A 227 2.07 -7.28 6.96
C GLU A 227 1.44 -6.02 7.57
N THR A 228 1.95 -5.59 8.72
CA THR A 228 1.45 -4.43 9.46
C THR A 228 2.55 -3.38 9.65
N ASP A 229 2.20 -2.11 9.43
CA ASP A 229 3.05 -0.95 9.66
C ASP A 229 2.22 0.11 10.39
N LEU A 230 2.27 0.07 11.73
CA LEU A 230 1.26 0.67 12.61
C LEU A 230 1.83 1.82 13.44
N TYR A 231 1.14 2.96 13.43
CA TYR A 231 1.56 4.18 14.12
C TYR A 231 0.42 4.87 14.85
N ARG A 232 0.78 5.74 15.80
CA ARG A 232 -0.17 6.56 16.55
C ARG A 232 0.35 7.97 16.80
N ALA A 233 -0.47 8.98 16.47
CA ALA A 233 -0.25 10.37 16.84
C ALA A 233 -1.03 10.76 18.11
N ASN A 234 -2.20 10.14 18.32
CA ASN A 234 -3.00 10.30 19.52
C ASN A 234 -2.42 9.53 20.71
N GLN A 235 -2.80 9.94 21.93
CA GLN A 235 -2.50 9.22 23.17
C GLN A 235 -3.44 8.01 23.36
N THR A 236 -3.57 7.18 22.32
CA THR A 236 -4.33 5.93 22.31
C THR A 236 -3.41 4.73 22.46
N GLU A 237 -3.98 3.55 22.70
CA GLU A 237 -3.22 2.28 22.70
C GLU A 237 -3.16 1.67 21.29
N SER A 238 -4.21 1.88 20.49
CA SER A 238 -4.33 1.40 19.11
C SER A 238 -3.79 2.39 18.10
N ASP A 239 -3.62 1.91 16.87
CA ASP A 239 -3.13 2.66 15.73
C ASP A 239 -4.18 3.64 15.21
N ASP A 240 -3.73 4.83 14.84
CA ASP A 240 -4.55 5.85 14.17
C ASP A 240 -4.02 6.19 12.77
N THR A 241 -2.82 5.72 12.41
CA THR A 241 -2.17 5.92 11.12
C THR A 241 -1.40 4.64 10.75
N SER A 242 -1.79 3.99 9.67
CA SER A 242 -1.31 2.64 9.35
C SER A 242 -1.22 2.36 7.86
N VAL A 243 -0.22 1.55 7.48
CA VAL A 243 -0.24 0.79 6.23
C VAL A 243 -0.35 -0.70 6.54
N LEU A 244 -1.23 -1.38 5.82
CA LEU A 244 -1.37 -2.84 5.84
C LEU A 244 -1.15 -3.38 4.44
N ARG A 245 -0.42 -4.48 4.31
CA ARG A 245 -0.28 -5.20 3.05
C ARG A 245 -0.79 -6.62 3.22
N VAL A 246 -1.84 -6.96 2.47
CA VAL A 246 -2.41 -8.30 2.43
C VAL A 246 -2.07 -8.93 1.09
N ARG A 247 -1.42 -10.10 1.12
CA ARG A 247 -1.25 -10.94 -0.08
C ARG A 247 -2.27 -12.05 -0.05
N THR A 248 -3.04 -12.20 -1.12
CA THR A 248 -3.98 -13.32 -1.25
C THR A 248 -3.27 -14.57 -1.75
N THR A 249 -3.86 -15.74 -1.52
CA THR A 249 -3.35 -17.02 -2.06
C THR A 249 -3.39 -17.08 -3.59
N GLN A 250 -4.16 -16.20 -4.22
CA GLN A 250 -4.21 -16.01 -5.68
C GLN A 250 -3.18 -15.00 -6.19
N GLY A 251 -2.31 -14.45 -5.32
CA GLY A 251 -1.24 -13.53 -5.69
C GLY A 251 -1.65 -12.06 -5.80
N THR A 252 -2.92 -11.71 -5.55
CA THR A 252 -3.35 -10.30 -5.53
C THR A 252 -2.84 -9.62 -4.27
N THR A 253 -2.38 -8.37 -4.40
CA THR A 253 -1.94 -7.55 -3.26
C THR A 253 -2.94 -6.44 -3.00
N LEU A 254 -3.47 -6.40 -1.78
CA LEU A 254 -4.23 -5.28 -1.24
C LEU A 254 -3.33 -4.45 -0.31
N LEU A 255 -3.18 -3.16 -0.59
CA LEU A 255 -2.53 -2.20 0.30
C LEU A 255 -3.59 -1.29 0.94
N CYS A 256 -3.69 -1.28 2.27
CA CYS A 256 -4.54 -0.33 2.98
C CYS A 256 -3.67 0.80 3.53
N ALA A 257 -3.84 2.03 3.07
CA ALA A 257 -3.19 3.21 3.62
C ALA A 257 -4.25 4.07 4.31
N LEU A 258 -4.21 4.15 5.63
CA LEU A 258 -5.31 4.68 6.43
C LEU A 258 -4.79 5.63 7.53
N THR A 259 -5.46 6.76 7.74
CA THR A 259 -5.15 7.68 8.84
C THR A 259 -6.41 8.34 9.40
N LEU A 260 -6.39 8.64 10.70
CA LEU A 260 -7.34 9.50 11.42
C LEU A 260 -6.75 10.89 11.73
N CYS A 261 -5.54 11.15 11.23
CA CYS A 261 -4.71 12.31 11.50
C CYS A 261 -4.43 13.10 10.21
N ALA A 262 -5.40 13.10 9.29
CA ALA A 262 -5.35 13.87 8.05
C ALA A 262 -5.65 15.37 8.34
N PRO A 263 -5.09 16.29 7.53
CA PRO A 263 -5.41 17.72 7.64
C PRO A 263 -6.88 18.02 7.32
N GLU A 264 -7.50 17.19 6.48
CA GLU A 264 -8.89 17.33 6.06
C GLU A 264 -9.60 15.98 6.02
N GLN A 265 -10.92 16.00 6.24
CA GLN A 265 -11.77 14.82 6.15
C GLN A 265 -12.14 14.55 4.69
N LEU A 266 -11.63 13.45 4.13
CA LEU A 266 -11.93 13.02 2.76
C LEU A 266 -12.80 11.76 2.73
N ASP A 267 -13.48 11.57 1.60
CA ASP A 267 -14.19 10.33 1.32
C ASP A 267 -13.18 9.18 1.14
N PRO A 268 -13.33 8.07 1.87
CA PRO A 268 -12.45 6.92 1.71
C PRO A 268 -12.80 6.13 0.45
N THR A 269 -11.78 5.58 -0.20
CA THR A 269 -11.92 4.89 -1.49
C THR A 269 -11.27 3.52 -1.49
N VAL A 270 -11.72 2.67 -2.41
CA VAL A 270 -11.02 1.43 -2.78
C VAL A 270 -10.77 1.45 -4.28
N THR A 271 -9.51 1.29 -4.70
CA THR A 271 -9.11 1.38 -6.10
C THR A 271 -8.52 0.06 -6.59
N VAL A 272 -9.01 -0.44 -7.72
CA VAL A 272 -8.40 -1.55 -8.48
C VAL A 272 -7.50 -0.95 -9.54
N HIS A 273 -6.21 -1.26 -9.46
CA HIS A 273 -5.19 -0.73 -10.38
C HIS A 273 -4.97 -1.68 -11.54
N GLY A 274 -5.08 -1.19 -12.76
CA GLY A 274 -4.93 -1.97 -13.99
C GLY A 274 -3.86 -1.42 -14.92
N THR A 275 -3.46 -2.22 -15.90
CA THR A 275 -2.50 -1.79 -16.93
C THR A 275 -3.08 -0.74 -17.88
N LEU A 276 -4.40 -0.74 -18.11
CA LEU A 276 -5.07 0.18 -19.05
C LEU A 276 -5.90 1.27 -18.36
N GLY A 277 -6.01 1.22 -17.04
CA GLY A 277 -6.80 2.16 -16.26
C GLY A 277 -6.96 1.76 -14.81
N ASP A 278 -7.71 2.55 -14.06
CA ASP A 278 -8.06 2.32 -12.66
C ASP A 278 -9.58 2.33 -12.48
N ILE A 279 -10.08 1.57 -11.49
CA ILE A 279 -11.48 1.64 -11.04
C ILE A 279 -11.48 2.05 -9.58
N THR A 280 -12.04 3.21 -9.25
CA THR A 280 -12.11 3.75 -7.89
C THR A 280 -13.54 3.75 -7.36
N LEU A 281 -13.77 3.06 -6.24
CA LEU A 281 -15.05 3.03 -5.53
C LEU A 281 -15.00 3.94 -4.30
N SER A 282 -15.81 5.00 -4.29
CA SER A 282 -16.15 5.75 -3.09
C SER A 282 -17.27 5.02 -2.34
N TYR A 283 -16.91 4.04 -1.50
CA TYR A 283 -17.88 3.11 -0.91
C TYR A 283 -18.88 3.77 0.05
N THR A 284 -18.64 4.99 0.51
CA THR A 284 -19.61 5.75 1.31
C THR A 284 -20.77 6.28 0.48
N ARG A 285 -20.52 6.52 -0.82
CA ARG A 285 -21.48 7.09 -1.79
C ARG A 285 -21.95 6.08 -2.85
N ASP A 286 -21.42 4.85 -2.84
CA ASP A 286 -21.66 3.83 -3.88
C ASP A 286 -21.36 4.34 -5.30
N GLU A 287 -20.37 5.23 -5.42
CA GLU A 287 -19.94 5.84 -6.67
C GLU A 287 -18.67 5.17 -7.18
N VAL A 288 -18.69 4.76 -8.44
CA VAL A 288 -17.58 4.15 -9.17
C VAL A 288 -17.08 5.13 -10.22
N VAL A 289 -15.77 5.35 -10.23
CA VAL A 289 -15.06 6.12 -11.24
C VAL A 289 -14.10 5.19 -11.98
N ILE A 290 -14.25 5.07 -13.29
CA ILE A 290 -13.40 4.27 -14.16
C ILE A 290 -12.59 5.22 -15.02
N THR A 291 -11.26 5.18 -14.89
CA THR A 291 -10.34 6.05 -15.62
C THR A 291 -9.49 5.21 -16.54
N THR A 292 -9.58 5.46 -17.84
CA THR A 292 -8.77 4.78 -18.87
C THR A 292 -8.13 5.80 -19.81
N ALA A 293 -7.35 5.33 -20.79
CA ALA A 293 -6.86 6.19 -21.87
C ALA A 293 -7.98 6.89 -22.67
N ASN A 294 -9.21 6.36 -22.65
CA ASN A 294 -10.36 6.93 -23.34
C ASN A 294 -11.09 8.02 -22.52
N GLY A 295 -10.61 8.32 -21.31
CA GLY A 295 -11.21 9.28 -20.38
C GLY A 295 -11.82 8.62 -19.15
N GLU A 296 -12.68 9.37 -18.47
CA GLU A 296 -13.28 9.00 -17.19
C GLU A 296 -14.79 8.74 -17.33
N ARG A 297 -15.27 7.65 -16.72
CA ARG A 297 -16.70 7.29 -16.61
C ARG A 297 -17.10 7.23 -15.13
N ARG A 298 -18.25 7.79 -14.77
CA ARG A 298 -18.80 7.79 -13.40
C ARG A 298 -20.16 7.11 -13.35
N GLU A 299 -20.36 6.27 -12.35
CA GLU A 299 -21.57 5.48 -12.14
C GLU A 299 -21.93 5.43 -10.66
N THR A 300 -23.22 5.46 -10.34
CA THR A 300 -23.71 5.34 -8.95
C THR A 300 -24.60 4.12 -8.83
N TYR A 301 -24.41 3.37 -7.76
CA TYR A 301 -25.08 2.11 -7.52
C TYR A 301 -25.97 2.16 -6.29
N ALA A 302 -27.03 1.35 -6.29
CA ALA A 302 -27.83 1.15 -5.08
C ALA A 302 -27.08 0.29 -4.06
N ARG A 303 -27.56 0.31 -2.80
CA ARG A 303 -27.07 -0.54 -1.72
C ARG A 303 -28.22 -1.36 -1.14
N THR A 304 -27.96 -2.65 -0.93
CA THR A 304 -28.87 -3.53 -0.21
C THR A 304 -28.66 -3.37 1.29
N ASP A 305 -29.74 -3.17 2.04
CA ASP A 305 -29.72 -3.18 3.50
C ASP A 305 -29.39 -4.59 4.00
N LEU A 306 -28.41 -4.69 4.90
CA LEU A 306 -27.91 -5.99 5.34
C LEU A 306 -28.89 -6.73 6.27
N LEU A 307 -29.79 -6.03 6.97
CA LEU A 307 -30.84 -6.66 7.75
C LEU A 307 -31.94 -7.18 6.82
N GLU A 308 -32.34 -6.42 5.79
CA GLU A 308 -33.23 -6.93 4.74
C GLU A 308 -32.66 -8.18 4.07
N ASN A 309 -31.37 -8.19 3.74
CA ASN A 309 -30.70 -9.38 3.19
C ASN A 309 -30.68 -10.56 4.17
N LEU A 310 -30.48 -10.33 5.47
CA LEU A 310 -30.57 -11.39 6.47
C LEU A 310 -31.99 -11.98 6.56
N LEU A 311 -33.01 -11.13 6.56
CA LEU A 311 -34.42 -11.57 6.60
C LEU A 311 -34.80 -12.36 5.34
N ASP A 312 -34.36 -11.92 4.17
CA ASP A 312 -34.54 -12.65 2.91
C ASP A 312 -33.83 -14.01 2.94
N ALA A 313 -32.54 -14.05 3.33
CA ALA A 313 -31.79 -15.29 3.48
C ALA A 313 -32.49 -16.29 4.41
N ARG A 314 -33.09 -15.79 5.49
CA ARG A 314 -33.89 -16.56 6.43
C ARG A 314 -35.16 -17.15 5.81
N ALA A 315 -35.83 -16.37 4.96
CA ALA A 315 -37.10 -16.77 4.35
C ALA A 315 -36.92 -17.66 3.11
N THR A 316 -35.85 -17.45 2.34
CA THR A 316 -35.69 -18.02 0.99
C THR A 316 -34.43 -18.88 0.84
N GLY A 317 -33.47 -18.79 1.75
CA GLY A 317 -32.14 -19.40 1.61
C GLY A 317 -31.19 -18.60 0.72
N ALA A 318 -31.51 -17.35 0.39
CA ALA A 318 -30.60 -16.45 -0.33
C ALA A 318 -29.24 -16.31 0.39
N PRO A 319 -28.12 -16.12 -0.34
CA PRO A 319 -26.83 -15.92 0.29
C PRO A 319 -26.76 -14.58 1.01
N LEU A 320 -26.10 -14.59 2.17
CA LEU A 320 -25.75 -13.38 2.90
C LEU A 320 -24.65 -12.60 2.17
N LEU A 321 -24.79 -11.28 2.07
CA LEU A 321 -23.81 -10.39 1.46
C LEU A 321 -22.57 -10.17 2.34
N SER A 322 -22.72 -10.35 3.65
CA SER A 322 -21.64 -10.22 4.63
C SER A 322 -21.78 -11.29 5.72
N ALA A 323 -21.80 -12.56 5.30
CA ALA A 323 -21.79 -13.70 6.22
C ALA A 323 -20.55 -13.68 7.11
N LEU A 324 -20.65 -14.13 8.37
CA LEU A 324 -19.48 -14.28 9.26
C LEU A 324 -18.35 -15.09 8.60
N GLN A 325 -18.68 -16.22 7.96
CA GLN A 325 -17.70 -17.05 7.25
C GLN A 325 -16.92 -16.29 6.15
N ASP A 326 -17.56 -15.30 5.53
CA ASP A 326 -17.00 -14.48 4.45
C ASP A 326 -16.23 -13.25 4.98
N THR A 327 -16.08 -13.12 6.30
CA THR A 327 -15.25 -12.11 6.96
C THR A 327 -13.94 -12.67 7.50
N GLY A 328 -13.62 -13.94 7.22
CA GLY A 328 -12.39 -14.58 7.68
C GLY A 328 -11.12 -13.84 7.24
N ALA A 329 -11.08 -13.31 6.02
CA ALA A 329 -9.95 -12.52 5.55
C ALA A 329 -9.77 -11.22 6.36
N PHE A 330 -10.87 -10.56 6.73
CA PHE A 330 -10.81 -9.38 7.61
C PHE A 330 -10.37 -9.78 9.02
N THR A 331 -10.83 -10.93 9.53
CA THR A 331 -10.39 -11.46 10.82
C THR A 331 -8.88 -11.75 10.83
N ALA A 332 -8.30 -12.24 9.73
CA ALA A 332 -6.85 -12.41 9.62
C ALA A 332 -6.10 -11.07 9.75
N VAL A 333 -6.63 -10.00 9.15
CA VAL A 333 -6.08 -8.64 9.30
C VAL A 333 -6.19 -8.15 10.74
N LEU A 334 -7.36 -8.32 11.35
CA LEU A 334 -7.60 -7.96 12.75
C LEU A 334 -6.63 -8.71 13.68
N GLU A 335 -6.44 -10.01 13.46
CA GLU A 335 -5.54 -10.85 14.25
C GLU A 335 -4.07 -10.43 14.10
N ALA A 336 -3.63 -10.10 12.88
CA ALA A 336 -2.29 -9.56 12.64
C ALA A 336 -2.05 -8.26 13.41
N ILE A 337 -3.04 -7.35 13.43
CA ILE A 337 -2.96 -6.10 14.21
C ILE A 337 -2.97 -6.38 15.72
N ARG A 338 -3.84 -7.28 16.18
CA ARG A 338 -3.96 -7.68 17.60
C ARG A 338 -2.66 -8.28 18.14
N THR A 339 -1.96 -9.07 17.33
CA THR A 339 -0.73 -9.77 17.73
C THR A 339 0.55 -9.02 17.41
N SER A 340 0.48 -7.97 16.59
CA SER A 340 1.62 -7.09 16.32
C SER A 340 2.13 -6.37 17.59
N PRO A 341 3.40 -5.89 17.58
CA PRO A 341 3.87 -4.94 18.58
C PRO A 341 2.93 -3.72 18.70
N ALA A 342 2.98 -3.05 19.85
CA ALA A 342 2.22 -1.82 20.02
C ALA A 342 2.56 -0.79 18.92
N PRO A 343 1.57 -0.04 18.38
CA PRO A 343 1.81 0.97 17.36
C PRO A 343 2.88 1.98 17.81
N ALA A 344 3.82 2.25 16.92
CA ALA A 344 4.92 3.15 17.21
C ALA A 344 4.38 4.59 17.36
N PRO A 345 4.77 5.33 18.42
CA PRO A 345 4.39 6.73 18.55
C PRO A 345 5.08 7.57 17.46
N ILE A 346 4.31 8.42 16.78
CA ILE A 346 4.87 9.43 15.88
C ILE A 346 5.47 10.54 16.75
N ASP A 347 6.71 10.92 16.47
CA ASP A 347 7.39 11.98 17.22
C ASP A 347 6.65 13.32 17.04
N GLY A 348 6.52 14.08 18.14
CA GLY A 348 5.78 15.33 18.18
C GLY A 348 6.26 16.39 17.19
N GLN A 349 7.52 16.32 16.72
CA GLN A 349 8.03 17.24 15.71
C GLN A 349 7.33 17.09 14.35
N TYR A 350 6.76 15.91 14.06
CA TYR A 350 6.02 15.61 12.83
C TYR A 350 4.50 15.74 12.99
N ILE A 351 4.04 16.26 14.12
CA ILE A 351 2.60 16.41 14.43
C ILE A 351 2.30 17.89 14.70
N SER A 352 1.34 18.45 13.98
CA SER A 352 0.67 19.69 14.38
C SER A 352 -0.64 19.34 15.09
N TRP A 353 -1.00 20.09 16.14
CA TRP A 353 -2.31 19.98 16.78
C TRP A 353 -3.17 21.15 16.37
N GLU A 354 -4.38 20.84 15.89
CA GLU A 354 -5.36 21.82 15.43
C GLU A 354 -6.65 21.72 16.26
N GLY A 355 -7.40 22.82 16.36
CA GLY A 355 -8.58 22.90 17.22
C GLY A 355 -8.28 23.08 18.71
N GLY A 356 -9.29 22.98 19.56
CA GLY A 356 -9.16 23.14 21.01
C GLY A 356 -10.16 22.28 21.79
N GLY A 357 -9.80 21.90 23.01
CA GLY A 357 -10.64 21.07 23.86
C GLY A 357 -11.01 19.74 23.20
N ASP A 358 -12.32 19.46 23.10
CA ASP A 358 -12.85 18.24 22.50
C ASP A 358 -12.73 18.20 20.97
N ASP A 359 -12.55 19.35 20.32
CA ASP A 359 -12.33 19.47 18.88
C ASP A 359 -10.84 19.36 18.48
N ALA A 360 -9.93 19.31 19.47
CA ALA A 360 -8.51 19.17 19.21
C ALA A 360 -8.20 17.85 18.48
N HIS A 361 -7.35 17.88 17.46
CA HIS A 361 -6.93 16.70 16.70
C HIS A 361 -5.48 16.85 16.19
N PRO A 362 -4.73 15.74 16.06
CA PRO A 362 -3.40 15.76 15.47
C PRO A 362 -3.48 15.69 13.94
N VAL A 363 -2.56 16.38 13.28
CA VAL A 363 -2.29 16.29 11.84
C VAL A 363 -0.85 15.84 11.66
N VAL A 364 -0.66 14.71 10.97
CA VAL A 364 0.68 14.20 10.65
C VAL A 364 1.21 14.92 9.41
N GLN A 365 2.37 15.54 9.53
CA GLN A 365 2.99 16.31 8.45
C GLN A 365 3.27 15.41 7.23
N GLY A 366 2.88 15.88 6.04
CA GLY A 366 3.11 15.18 4.76
C GLY A 366 2.33 13.88 4.58
N ILE A 367 1.36 13.56 5.46
CA ILE A 367 0.68 12.26 5.44
C ILE A 367 -0.07 11.98 4.14
N THR A 368 -0.69 12.99 3.53
CA THR A 368 -1.42 12.86 2.26
C THR A 368 -0.49 12.40 1.13
N ASP A 369 0.67 13.04 0.98
CA ASP A 369 1.65 12.68 -0.05
C ASP A 369 2.28 11.32 0.22
N LEU A 370 2.60 11.02 1.49
CA LEU A 370 3.11 9.72 1.89
C LEU A 370 2.12 8.59 1.58
N MET A 371 0.82 8.78 1.83
CA MET A 371 -0.22 7.81 1.50
C MET A 371 -0.38 7.63 -0.02
N ALA A 372 -0.36 8.73 -0.80
CA ALA A 372 -0.41 8.64 -2.25
C ALA A 372 0.79 7.86 -2.81
N ARG A 373 1.98 8.11 -2.25
CA ARG A 373 3.21 7.40 -2.60
C ARG A 373 3.14 5.93 -2.20
N ALA A 374 2.65 5.62 -1.01
CA ALA A 374 2.46 4.26 -0.50
C ALA A 374 1.55 3.45 -1.43
N VAL A 375 0.41 4.01 -1.82
CA VAL A 375 -0.55 3.39 -2.75
C VAL A 375 0.09 3.12 -4.11
N LYS A 376 0.73 4.12 -4.72
CA LYS A 376 1.31 3.97 -6.06
C LYS A 376 2.48 2.98 -6.06
N ALA A 377 3.33 3.02 -5.04
CA ALA A 377 4.46 2.12 -4.85
C ALA A 377 4.04 0.74 -4.34
N GLN A 378 2.81 0.60 -3.84
CA GLN A 378 2.37 -0.49 -2.97
C GLN A 378 3.36 -0.78 -1.84
N ALA A 379 3.87 0.27 -1.19
CA ALA A 379 4.90 0.25 -0.13
C ALA A 379 4.34 0.67 1.23
N THR A 380 4.93 0.17 2.32
CA THR A 380 4.66 0.63 3.70
C THR A 380 5.34 1.98 3.97
N PHE A 381 4.99 2.66 5.06
CA PHE A 381 5.65 3.91 5.44
C PHE A 381 7.12 3.67 5.81
N ALA A 382 7.41 2.53 6.42
CA ALA A 382 8.77 2.08 6.73
C ALA A 382 9.60 1.84 5.46
N GLU A 383 9.03 1.16 4.45
CA GLU A 383 9.70 0.95 3.15
C GLU A 383 9.93 2.26 2.41
N LEU A 384 8.99 3.21 2.51
CA LEU A 384 9.13 4.55 1.96
C LEU A 384 10.13 5.43 2.72
N GLY A 385 10.64 4.99 3.87
CA GLY A 385 11.55 5.79 4.70
C GLY A 385 10.89 7.06 5.27
N ALA A 386 9.60 7.01 5.61
CA ALA A 386 8.96 8.13 6.29
C ALA A 386 9.72 8.45 7.60
N PRO A 387 9.95 9.74 7.93
CA PRO A 387 10.93 10.13 8.94
C PRO A 387 10.54 9.74 10.39
N TRP A 388 9.27 9.46 10.63
CA TRP A 388 8.72 8.95 11.89
C TRP A 388 8.40 7.44 11.85
N ALA A 389 8.57 6.80 10.70
CA ALA A 389 8.32 5.38 10.57
C ALA A 389 9.42 4.55 11.25
N ARG A 390 9.12 3.29 11.56
CA ARG A 390 10.14 2.35 12.03
C ARG A 390 11.22 2.22 10.96
N ALA A 391 12.48 2.25 11.37
CA ALA A 391 13.59 2.08 10.44
C ALA A 391 13.65 0.65 9.90
N LEU A 392 13.74 0.51 8.58
CA LEU A 392 14.21 -0.73 7.96
C LEU A 392 15.73 -0.63 7.85
N PRO A 393 16.49 -1.49 8.54
CA PRO A 393 17.94 -1.45 8.46
C PRO A 393 18.39 -1.74 7.02
N PRO A 394 19.40 -1.03 6.51
CA PRO A 394 20.00 -1.38 5.22
C PRO A 394 20.75 -2.71 5.32
N THR A 395 21.01 -3.34 4.18
CA THR A 395 21.86 -4.54 4.13
C THR A 395 23.29 -4.18 4.55
N HIS A 396 23.78 -3.01 4.10
CA HIS A 396 25.05 -2.42 4.50
C HIS A 396 24.92 -0.90 4.58
N THR A 397 25.62 -0.28 5.52
CA THR A 397 25.85 1.18 5.52
C THR A 397 27.29 1.41 5.09
N LEU A 398 27.54 2.42 4.26
CA LEU A 398 28.87 2.85 3.83
C LEU A 398 29.32 3.97 4.78
N PRO A 399 30.26 3.70 5.71
CA PRO A 399 30.77 4.72 6.63
C PRO A 399 31.98 5.44 6.03
N LEU A 400 32.13 6.72 6.35
CA LEU A 400 33.33 7.51 6.14
C LEU A 400 33.77 8.13 7.46
N ASP A 401 34.89 7.64 8.01
CA ASP A 401 35.41 8.05 9.33
C ASP A 401 34.33 8.04 10.43
N GLY A 402 33.45 7.03 10.39
CA GLY A 402 32.34 6.86 11.33
C GLY A 402 31.03 7.58 10.96
N HIS A 403 31.01 8.39 9.90
CA HIS A 403 29.82 9.06 9.38
C HIS A 403 29.13 8.22 8.29
N PRO A 404 27.82 7.89 8.38
CA PRO A 404 27.13 7.14 7.36
C PRO A 404 26.86 8.03 6.12
N VAL A 405 27.52 7.75 5.01
CA VAL A 405 27.39 8.54 3.76
C VAL A 405 26.42 7.91 2.76
N ALA A 406 26.20 6.59 2.81
CA ALA A 406 25.20 5.93 1.99
C ALA A 406 24.69 4.63 2.63
N ASP A 407 23.45 4.26 2.31
CA ASP A 407 22.84 3.01 2.74
C ASP A 407 22.57 2.10 1.53
N TYR A 408 23.09 0.87 1.55
CA TYR A 408 22.87 -0.14 0.53
C TYR A 408 21.56 -0.90 0.80
N ARG A 409 20.69 -0.92 -0.21
CA ARG A 409 19.41 -1.65 -0.22
C ARG A 409 19.51 -2.78 -1.24
N ASP A 410 19.08 -3.98 -0.88
CA ASP A 410 19.09 -5.15 -1.78
C ASP A 410 17.92 -5.18 -2.78
N GLY A 411 16.91 -4.33 -2.59
CA GLY A 411 15.72 -4.28 -3.45
C GLY A 411 14.63 -5.27 -3.10
N SER A 412 14.77 -6.06 -2.03
CA SER A 412 13.79 -7.10 -1.62
C SER A 412 12.40 -6.55 -1.29
N HIS A 413 12.31 -5.27 -0.93
CA HIS A 413 11.06 -4.55 -0.66
C HIS A 413 10.43 -3.91 -1.89
N ILE A 414 11.06 -4.00 -3.06
CA ILE A 414 10.56 -3.40 -4.29
C ILE A 414 9.63 -4.39 -5.01
N ARG A 415 8.45 -3.93 -5.41
CA ARG A 415 7.48 -4.78 -6.11
C ARG A 415 7.98 -5.17 -7.51
N ALA A 416 7.55 -6.34 -7.98
CA ALA A 416 8.00 -6.92 -9.26
C ALA A 416 7.92 -5.96 -10.45
N VAL A 417 6.79 -5.25 -10.63
CA VAL A 417 6.62 -4.33 -11.77
C VAL A 417 7.40 -3.01 -11.64
N SER A 418 8.16 -2.84 -10.55
CA SER A 418 9.16 -1.79 -10.37
C SER A 418 10.60 -2.31 -10.56
N SER A 419 10.75 -3.58 -10.98
CA SER A 419 12.01 -4.29 -11.23
C SER A 419 12.96 -4.26 -10.02
N PRO A 420 12.76 -5.12 -9.00
CA PRO A 420 13.57 -5.13 -7.78
C PRO A 420 15.05 -5.33 -8.11
N ARG A 421 15.90 -4.51 -7.49
CA ARG A 421 17.34 -4.46 -7.74
C ARG A 421 18.07 -3.78 -6.58
N PRO A 422 19.37 -4.02 -6.38
CA PRO A 422 20.11 -3.30 -5.36
C PRO A 422 20.44 -1.85 -5.76
N TYR A 423 20.44 -0.95 -4.77
CA TYR A 423 20.68 0.48 -4.96
C TYR A 423 21.20 1.13 -3.67
N LEU A 424 21.84 2.30 -3.79
CA LEU A 424 22.21 3.13 -2.66
C LEU A 424 21.12 4.17 -2.39
N HIS A 425 20.51 4.10 -1.20
CA HIS A 425 19.65 5.16 -0.67
C HIS A 425 19.39 4.99 0.84
N PRO A 426 19.38 6.10 1.59
CA PRO A 426 19.77 7.45 1.16
C PRO A 426 21.29 7.60 0.97
N VAL A 427 21.69 8.49 0.07
CA VAL A 427 23.07 9.00 -0.07
C VAL A 427 23.09 10.42 0.48
N ARG A 428 24.12 10.77 1.25
CA ARG A 428 24.20 12.02 2.01
C ARG A 428 25.48 12.79 1.76
N THR A 429 25.41 14.11 1.90
CA THR A 429 26.61 14.94 2.10
C THR A 429 27.19 14.73 3.51
N LEU A 430 28.36 15.30 3.83
CA LEU A 430 28.96 15.15 5.16
C LEU A 430 28.19 15.93 6.25
N ALA A 431 27.47 16.99 5.87
CA ALA A 431 26.52 17.67 6.75
C ALA A 431 25.20 16.89 6.95
N GLY A 432 24.98 15.78 6.23
CA GLY A 432 23.81 14.92 6.38
C GLY A 432 22.65 15.21 5.41
N THR A 433 22.81 16.16 4.49
CA THR A 433 21.81 16.47 3.44
C THR A 433 21.61 15.27 2.53
N VAL A 434 20.37 14.79 2.39
CA VAL A 434 20.04 13.65 1.52
C VAL A 434 19.96 14.13 0.07
N VAL A 435 20.72 13.47 -0.80
CA VAL A 435 20.87 13.84 -2.23
C VAL A 435 20.36 12.75 -3.17
N THR A 436 19.64 11.77 -2.64
CA THR A 436 18.94 10.74 -3.44
C THR A 436 17.51 10.57 -2.99
N ASP A 437 16.65 10.16 -3.92
CA ASP A 437 15.24 9.88 -3.67
C ASP A 437 14.91 8.44 -4.09
N HIS A 438 13.90 7.85 -3.46
CA HIS A 438 13.46 6.48 -3.75
C HIS A 438 11.94 6.41 -3.82
N GLN A 439 11.46 5.62 -4.79
CA GLN A 439 10.04 5.42 -5.07
C GLN A 439 9.20 6.72 -5.01
N PRO A 440 9.64 7.81 -5.68
CA PRO A 440 8.88 9.06 -5.72
C PRO A 440 7.49 8.86 -6.30
N LEU A 441 6.57 9.78 -5.94
CA LEU A 441 5.21 9.73 -6.45
C LEU A 441 5.17 9.87 -7.99
N ASP A 442 6.11 10.58 -8.62
CA ASP A 442 6.17 10.65 -10.08
C ASP A 442 6.49 9.28 -10.73
N HIS A 443 7.53 8.59 -10.25
CA HIS A 443 8.05 7.33 -10.79
C HIS A 443 8.48 6.36 -9.66
N VAL A 444 7.56 5.54 -9.18
CA VAL A 444 7.76 4.62 -8.03
C VAL A 444 8.75 3.47 -8.28
N TRP A 445 9.36 3.42 -9.46
CA TRP A 445 10.42 2.49 -9.84
C TRP A 445 11.81 3.15 -9.93
N HIS A 446 11.91 4.46 -9.65
CA HIS A 446 13.21 5.12 -9.50
C HIS A 446 13.76 4.85 -8.09
N LEU A 447 14.99 4.35 -8.03
CA LEU A 447 15.61 3.84 -6.80
C LEU A 447 17.01 4.44 -6.65
N GLY A 448 17.14 5.49 -5.83
CA GLY A 448 18.42 6.04 -5.39
C GLY A 448 19.49 6.10 -6.48
N VAL A 449 20.63 5.46 -6.22
CA VAL A 449 21.74 5.31 -7.18
C VAL A 449 21.98 3.84 -7.48
N GLY A 450 22.14 3.51 -8.76
CA GLY A 450 22.48 2.14 -9.16
C GLY A 450 22.60 1.98 -10.68
N VAL A 451 22.52 0.72 -11.12
CA VAL A 451 22.56 0.33 -12.53
C VAL A 451 21.22 -0.28 -12.91
N ALA A 452 20.61 0.21 -13.99
CA ALA A 452 19.38 -0.35 -14.54
C ALA A 452 19.24 -0.06 -16.03
N LEU A 453 18.56 -0.95 -16.75
CA LEU A 453 18.26 -0.82 -18.18
C LEU A 453 16.80 -1.16 -18.44
N GLN A 454 16.15 -0.45 -19.36
CA GLN A 454 14.76 -0.77 -19.71
C GLN A 454 14.66 -1.99 -20.63
N ASP A 455 15.68 -2.26 -21.45
CA ASP A 455 15.60 -3.32 -22.44
C ASP A 455 16.87 -4.15 -22.42
N VAL A 456 16.79 -5.35 -21.88
CA VAL A 456 17.86 -6.35 -21.89
C VAL A 456 17.28 -7.61 -22.54
N ASP A 457 17.56 -7.81 -23.83
CA ASP A 457 16.90 -8.81 -24.69
C ASP A 457 15.37 -8.85 -24.52
N GLY A 458 14.74 -7.67 -24.44
CA GLY A 458 13.28 -7.53 -24.29
C GLY A 458 12.76 -7.60 -22.86
N VAL A 459 13.64 -7.72 -21.86
CA VAL A 459 13.32 -7.72 -20.41
C VAL A 459 13.61 -6.36 -19.78
N ASN A 460 12.68 -5.90 -18.94
CA ASN A 460 12.73 -4.60 -18.29
C ASN A 460 13.28 -4.68 -16.85
N PHE A 461 14.46 -4.12 -16.64
CA PHE A 461 15.12 -3.99 -15.33
C PHE A 461 15.03 -2.57 -14.74
N TRP A 462 14.36 -1.65 -15.44
CA TRP A 462 14.12 -0.27 -14.98
C TRP A 462 12.85 -0.17 -14.11
N GLY A 463 11.82 -0.94 -14.47
CA GLY A 463 10.49 -0.89 -13.88
C GLY A 463 9.51 -0.03 -14.66
N GLY A 464 8.24 -0.08 -14.27
CA GLY A 464 7.16 0.69 -14.89
C GLY A 464 6.80 0.18 -16.29
N ARG A 465 6.37 1.09 -17.17
CA ARG A 465 6.01 0.73 -18.56
C ARG A 465 7.26 0.60 -19.44
N THR A 466 7.23 -0.33 -20.39
CA THR A 466 8.32 -0.55 -21.37
C THR A 466 8.03 0.27 -22.62
N TYR A 467 9.01 1.03 -23.13
CA TYR A 467 8.88 1.66 -24.44
C TYR A 467 9.21 0.62 -25.50
N THR A 468 8.33 0.44 -26.48
CA THR A 468 8.62 -0.45 -27.60
C THR A 468 8.62 0.32 -28.90
N ARG A 469 9.57 -0.02 -29.79
CA ARG A 469 9.62 0.54 -31.14
C ARG A 469 8.33 0.31 -31.90
N GLU A 470 7.77 -0.89 -31.77
CA GLU A 470 6.53 -1.30 -32.45
C GLU A 470 5.33 -0.44 -32.05
N ALA A 471 5.17 -0.14 -30.76
CA ALA A 471 4.05 0.67 -30.28
C ALA A 471 4.31 2.19 -30.41
N GLY A 472 5.58 2.61 -30.50
CA GLY A 472 5.98 4.02 -30.49
C GLY A 472 5.65 4.75 -29.17
N GLN A 473 5.37 4.00 -28.10
CA GLN A 473 4.95 4.54 -26.80
C GLN A 473 5.29 3.57 -25.65
N TYR A 474 5.14 4.06 -24.42
CA TYR A 474 5.25 3.24 -23.22
C TYR A 474 4.00 2.39 -23.02
N VAL A 475 4.18 1.07 -22.93
CA VAL A 475 3.11 0.10 -22.69
C VAL A 475 3.44 -0.80 -21.50
N TRP A 476 2.42 -1.28 -20.80
CA TRP A 476 2.61 -2.32 -19.80
C TRP A 476 2.84 -3.67 -20.49
N ARG A 477 3.87 -4.39 -20.04
CA ARG A 477 4.20 -5.75 -20.47
C ARG A 477 4.53 -6.58 -19.23
N PRO A 478 4.33 -7.90 -19.26
CA PRO A 478 4.79 -8.81 -18.20
C PRO A 478 6.27 -9.15 -18.40
N ASP A 479 7.12 -8.12 -18.53
CA ASP A 479 8.54 -8.25 -18.91
C ASP A 479 9.51 -7.81 -17.82
N HIS A 480 9.03 -7.57 -16.58
CA HIS A 480 9.86 -7.09 -15.49
C HIS A 480 10.80 -8.16 -14.93
N GLY A 481 12.09 -7.93 -15.06
CA GLY A 481 13.14 -8.72 -14.43
C GLY A 481 13.50 -8.26 -13.03
N SER A 482 14.44 -8.97 -12.41
CA SER A 482 15.01 -8.64 -11.08
C SER A 482 16.53 -8.75 -11.08
N ILE A 483 17.20 -7.91 -10.30
CA ILE A 483 18.65 -8.01 -10.05
C ILE A 483 18.83 -8.44 -8.60
N ALA A 484 19.62 -9.47 -8.36
CA ALA A 484 19.84 -10.00 -7.01
C ALA A 484 21.30 -10.36 -6.79
N SER A 485 21.80 -10.17 -5.57
CA SER A 485 23.12 -10.63 -5.18
C SER A 485 23.22 -12.16 -5.25
N THR A 486 24.34 -12.68 -5.72
CA THR A 486 24.63 -14.13 -5.69
C THR A 486 25.13 -14.60 -4.32
N GLY A 487 25.20 -13.71 -3.33
CA GLY A 487 25.43 -14.05 -1.93
C GLY A 487 26.89 -14.08 -1.48
N THR A 488 27.84 -13.62 -2.30
CA THR A 488 29.25 -13.51 -1.89
C THR A 488 29.80 -12.14 -2.28
N ALA A 489 29.99 -11.24 -1.30
CA ALA A 489 30.84 -10.07 -1.51
C ALA A 489 32.30 -10.55 -1.60
N ALA A 490 32.98 -10.22 -2.69
CA ALA A 490 34.38 -10.61 -2.90
C ALA A 490 35.34 -9.81 -1.99
N GLU A 491 34.94 -8.58 -1.64
CA GLU A 491 35.67 -7.68 -0.77
C GLU A 491 34.69 -6.70 -0.10
N GLN A 492 34.88 -6.46 1.20
CA GLN A 492 34.16 -5.44 1.95
C GLN A 492 35.09 -4.82 2.99
N ASN A 493 35.28 -3.50 2.93
CA ASN A 493 35.99 -2.74 3.95
C ASN A 493 35.41 -1.33 4.11
N ASP A 494 35.61 -0.76 5.30
CA ASP A 494 35.11 0.56 5.67
C ASP A 494 36.15 1.63 5.37
N ALA A 495 35.69 2.83 5.01
CA ALA A 495 36.56 3.99 4.86
C ALA A 495 36.88 4.58 6.24
N VAL A 496 38.08 4.28 6.75
CA VAL A 496 38.55 4.67 8.09
C VAL A 496 40.01 5.12 8.03
N ASP A 497 40.36 6.16 8.79
CA ASP A 497 41.73 6.68 8.93
C ASP A 497 42.34 7.09 7.57
N GLY A 498 41.50 7.68 6.71
CA GLY A 498 41.90 8.12 5.36
C GLY A 498 42.07 6.97 4.35
N ARG A 499 41.69 5.74 4.69
CA ARG A 499 41.61 4.63 3.72
C ARG A 499 40.31 4.68 2.94
N GLU A 500 40.37 4.26 1.68
CA GLU A 500 39.19 4.07 0.84
C GLU A 500 38.39 2.84 1.32
N GLY A 501 37.07 3.00 1.40
CA GLY A 501 36.12 1.91 1.59
C GLY A 501 35.72 1.31 0.25
N ARG A 502 35.41 0.01 0.25
CA ARG A 502 35.15 -0.77 -0.96
C ARG A 502 34.12 -1.85 -0.68
N LEU A 503 33.21 -2.04 -1.64
CA LEU A 503 32.24 -3.13 -1.67
C LEU A 503 32.23 -3.76 -3.07
N GLN A 504 32.73 -4.99 -3.17
CA GLN A 504 32.72 -5.76 -4.42
C GLN A 504 31.71 -6.90 -4.36
N GLU A 505 30.90 -7.04 -5.39
CA GLU A 505 29.83 -8.02 -5.44
C GLU A 505 29.58 -8.56 -6.86
N THR A 506 28.94 -9.73 -6.92
CA THR A 506 28.41 -10.30 -8.14
C THR A 506 26.89 -10.38 -8.04
N LEU A 507 26.21 -9.90 -9.08
CA LEU A 507 24.75 -9.92 -9.18
C LEU A 507 24.30 -10.75 -10.38
N SER A 508 23.13 -11.37 -10.24
CA SER A 508 22.42 -12.02 -11.32
C SER A 508 21.25 -11.14 -11.76
N TRP A 509 21.17 -10.84 -13.04
CA TRP A 509 20.02 -10.20 -13.67
C TRP A 509 19.12 -11.29 -14.23
N ASN A 510 17.95 -11.45 -13.64
CA ASN A 510 17.04 -12.55 -13.91
C ASN A 510 15.81 -12.06 -14.66
N GLY A 511 15.36 -12.83 -15.65
CA GLY A 511 14.08 -12.62 -16.33
C GLY A 511 12.88 -12.75 -15.38
N PRO A 512 11.66 -12.46 -15.87
CA PRO A 512 10.43 -12.55 -15.07
C PRO A 512 10.15 -13.98 -14.54
N ASP A 513 10.71 -15.00 -15.20
CA ASP A 513 10.63 -16.42 -14.83
C ASP A 513 11.75 -16.86 -13.86
N GLY A 514 12.66 -15.94 -13.49
CA GLY A 514 13.82 -16.21 -12.66
C GLY A 514 15.05 -16.72 -13.41
N THR A 515 14.99 -16.87 -14.74
CA THR A 515 16.13 -17.35 -15.54
C THR A 515 17.22 -16.28 -15.61
N PRO A 516 18.49 -16.57 -15.27
CA PRO A 516 19.59 -15.61 -15.41
C PRO A 516 19.86 -15.21 -16.87
N ILE A 517 19.99 -13.91 -17.11
CA ILE A 517 20.26 -13.30 -18.43
C ILE A 517 21.65 -12.65 -18.44
N LEU A 518 21.97 -11.86 -17.41
CA LEU A 518 23.29 -11.25 -17.23
C LEU A 518 23.87 -11.61 -15.87
N VAL A 519 25.20 -11.57 -15.81
CA VAL A 519 25.98 -11.46 -14.57
C VAL A 519 26.61 -10.08 -14.55
N GLU A 520 26.43 -9.35 -13.45
CA GLU A 520 27.09 -8.08 -13.16
C GLU A 520 28.18 -8.30 -12.13
N GLU A 521 29.42 -7.95 -12.48
CA GLU A 521 30.49 -7.75 -11.50
C GLU A 521 30.55 -6.26 -11.19
N ARG A 522 30.42 -5.89 -9.91
CA ARG A 522 30.37 -4.49 -9.49
C ARG A 522 31.31 -4.21 -8.33
N SER A 523 31.95 -3.04 -8.35
CA SER A 523 32.71 -2.46 -7.24
C SER A 523 32.21 -1.06 -6.94
N TRP A 524 31.79 -0.83 -5.69
CA TRP A 524 31.68 0.50 -5.12
C TRP A 524 32.97 0.85 -4.39
N ALA A 525 33.43 2.08 -4.53
CA ALA A 525 34.54 2.63 -3.74
C ALA A 525 34.18 4.03 -3.23
N TRP A 526 34.56 4.36 -1.99
CA TRP A 526 34.28 5.68 -1.43
C TRP A 526 35.39 6.18 -0.50
N ALA A 527 35.64 7.48 -0.53
CA ALA A 527 36.67 8.11 0.29
C ALA A 527 36.39 9.60 0.50
N GLY A 528 36.91 10.16 1.60
CA GLY A 528 36.94 11.60 1.81
C GLY A 528 37.98 12.26 0.91
N VAL A 529 37.65 13.39 0.30
CA VAL A 529 38.56 14.13 -0.59
C VAL A 529 38.87 15.54 -0.10
N ALA A 530 37.93 16.16 0.62
CA ALA A 530 38.09 17.44 1.31
C ALA A 530 37.17 17.47 2.56
N PRO A 531 37.31 18.45 3.47
CA PRO A 531 36.51 18.48 4.71
C PRO A 531 34.98 18.46 4.52
N SER A 532 34.49 18.95 3.37
CA SER A 532 33.05 19.01 3.03
C SER A 532 32.73 18.24 1.74
N ILE A 533 33.64 17.38 1.27
CA ILE A 533 33.49 16.68 -0.01
C ILE A 533 34.01 15.24 0.13
N TRP A 534 33.20 14.29 -0.32
CA TRP A 534 33.62 12.90 -0.47
C TRP A 534 33.35 12.41 -1.89
N ARG A 535 33.98 11.30 -2.27
CA ARG A 535 33.83 10.67 -3.60
C ARG A 535 33.16 9.31 -3.48
N LEU A 536 32.33 8.99 -4.46
CA LEU A 536 31.74 7.67 -4.70
C LEU A 536 32.10 7.24 -6.13
N SER A 537 32.76 6.11 -6.28
CA SER A 537 33.08 5.51 -7.57
C SER A 537 32.33 4.20 -7.74
N LEU A 538 31.84 3.96 -8.96
CA LEU A 538 31.18 2.74 -9.36
C LEU A 538 31.85 2.19 -10.61
N ASP A 539 32.36 0.96 -10.51
CA ASP A 539 32.78 0.15 -11.65
C ASP A 539 31.81 -1.02 -11.80
N PHE A 540 31.31 -1.25 -13.01
CA PHE A 540 30.49 -2.43 -13.30
C PHE A 540 30.80 -3.05 -14.65
N ALA A 541 30.62 -4.36 -14.73
CA ALA A 541 30.82 -5.17 -15.92
C ALA A 541 29.64 -6.11 -16.14
N LEU A 542 28.97 -5.99 -17.30
CA LEU A 542 27.84 -6.82 -17.67
C LEU A 542 28.28 -7.91 -18.66
N SER A 543 28.10 -9.17 -18.27
CA SER A 543 28.38 -10.36 -19.08
C SER A 543 27.10 -11.18 -19.31
N PRO A 544 26.91 -11.80 -20.48
CA PRO A 544 25.87 -12.82 -20.64
C PRO A 544 26.03 -13.94 -19.60
N ALA A 545 24.92 -14.40 -19.03
CA ALA A 545 24.91 -15.56 -18.14
C ALA A 545 25.15 -16.88 -18.90
N GLY A 546 24.89 -16.89 -20.21
CA GLY A 546 25.10 -18.03 -21.12
C GLY A 546 26.03 -17.72 -22.30
N ASP A 547 25.96 -18.54 -23.35
CA ASP A 547 26.80 -18.41 -24.54
C ASP A 547 26.27 -17.44 -25.60
N THR A 548 24.99 -17.08 -25.51
CA THR A 548 24.34 -16.15 -26.44
C THR A 548 24.70 -14.71 -26.10
N PRO A 549 25.09 -13.87 -27.06
CA PRO A 549 25.22 -12.44 -26.85
C PRO A 549 23.91 -11.83 -26.35
N VAL A 550 23.98 -10.86 -25.45
CA VAL A 550 22.82 -10.15 -24.88
C VAL A 550 22.83 -8.70 -25.35
N SER A 551 21.71 -8.23 -25.88
CA SER A 551 21.50 -6.85 -26.28
C SER A 551 21.10 -5.99 -25.08
N LEU A 552 21.83 -4.91 -24.85
CA LEU A 552 21.58 -3.91 -23.81
C LEU A 552 21.07 -2.63 -24.46
N GLY A 553 19.82 -2.30 -24.20
CA GLY A 553 19.08 -1.21 -24.82
C GLY A 553 18.39 -0.28 -23.84
N SER A 554 17.80 0.76 -24.42
CA SER A 554 17.02 1.82 -23.80
C SER A 554 15.80 2.14 -24.68
N PRO A 555 14.87 3.01 -24.24
CA PRO A 555 13.91 3.60 -25.16
C PRO A 555 14.57 4.29 -26.37
N GLY A 556 15.70 4.95 -26.14
CA GLY A 556 16.47 5.65 -27.17
C GLY A 556 16.93 4.70 -28.28
N SER A 557 17.55 3.58 -27.90
CA SER A 557 17.93 2.53 -28.85
C SER A 557 16.73 1.84 -29.51
N ASN A 558 15.54 1.95 -28.91
CA ASN A 558 14.26 1.54 -29.47
C ASN A 558 13.55 2.62 -30.31
N GLY A 559 14.19 3.77 -30.54
CA GLY A 559 13.70 4.83 -31.43
C GLY A 559 12.88 5.92 -30.73
N ARG A 560 12.89 5.99 -29.40
CA ARG A 560 12.38 7.16 -28.67
C ARG A 560 13.40 8.29 -28.76
N PHE A 561 13.03 9.41 -29.35
CA PHE A 561 13.88 10.60 -29.34
C PHE A 561 14.25 11.01 -27.91
N GLU A 562 15.54 11.26 -27.65
CA GLU A 562 16.08 11.65 -26.34
C GLU A 562 15.76 10.67 -25.19
N GLY A 563 15.48 9.42 -25.54
CA GLY A 563 15.09 8.35 -24.63
C GLY A 563 16.24 7.53 -24.04
N GLY A 564 17.48 8.02 -24.08
CA GLY A 564 18.69 7.25 -23.80
C GLY A 564 18.98 6.95 -22.32
N TYR A 565 17.98 6.85 -21.44
CA TYR A 565 18.28 6.46 -20.05
C TYR A 565 18.62 4.97 -19.96
N GLY A 566 19.58 4.65 -19.09
CA GLY A 566 20.02 3.28 -18.86
C GLY A 566 21.53 3.20 -18.57
N GLY A 567 21.94 2.19 -17.82
CA GLY A 567 23.28 2.13 -17.24
C GLY A 567 23.27 2.73 -15.83
N PHE A 568 24.29 3.52 -15.50
CA PHE A 568 24.32 4.25 -14.23
C PHE A 568 23.21 5.31 -14.19
N PHE A 569 22.48 5.37 -13.08
CA PHE A 569 21.48 6.39 -12.84
C PHE A 569 21.46 6.84 -11.38
N TRP A 570 21.30 8.14 -11.19
CA TRP A 570 21.14 8.83 -9.92
C TRP A 570 19.77 9.51 -9.91
N ARG A 571 18.87 9.03 -9.08
CA ARG A 571 17.59 9.67 -8.79
C ARG A 571 17.79 10.72 -7.68
N LEU A 572 17.67 12.00 -8.03
CA LEU A 572 17.72 13.10 -7.05
C LEU A 572 16.32 13.39 -6.49
N PRO A 573 16.22 13.90 -5.25
CA PRO A 573 15.00 14.54 -4.76
C PRO A 573 14.77 15.86 -5.49
N GLN A 574 13.54 16.36 -5.43
CA GLN A 574 13.26 17.73 -5.83
C GLN A 574 13.95 18.69 -4.87
N CYS A 575 14.57 19.75 -5.40
CA CYS A 575 15.28 20.77 -4.64
C CYS A 575 14.96 22.16 -5.18
N GLY A 576 15.16 23.18 -4.34
CA GLY A 576 15.08 24.58 -4.73
C GLY A 576 16.29 25.01 -5.56
N ASP A 577 16.10 25.99 -6.44
CA ASP A 577 17.18 26.62 -7.23
C ASP A 577 18.10 25.62 -7.95
N ALA A 578 17.51 24.52 -8.45
CA ALA A 578 18.25 23.47 -9.13
C ALA A 578 19.00 24.01 -10.36
N ALA A 579 20.31 23.81 -10.39
CA ALA A 579 21.18 24.18 -11.50
C ALA A 579 21.94 22.94 -11.99
N VAL A 580 21.99 22.76 -13.31
CA VAL A 580 22.77 21.69 -13.95
C VAL A 580 23.65 22.28 -15.05
N TRP A 581 24.92 21.88 -15.10
CA TRP A 581 25.85 22.41 -16.10
C TRP A 581 27.03 21.48 -16.38
N THR A 582 27.69 21.75 -17.48
CA THR A 582 28.92 21.12 -17.96
C THR A 582 29.93 22.22 -18.31
N PRO A 583 31.18 21.90 -18.66
CA PRO A 583 32.10 22.88 -19.25
C PRO A 583 31.57 23.57 -20.52
N ALA A 584 30.65 22.92 -21.25
CA ALA A 584 30.19 23.37 -22.55
C ALA A 584 28.89 24.19 -22.50
N GLY A 585 28.14 24.14 -21.40
CA GLY A 585 26.82 24.75 -21.31
C GLY A 585 26.05 24.41 -20.05
N ALA A 586 24.94 25.11 -19.82
CA ALA A 586 24.11 25.01 -18.62
C ALA A 586 22.62 24.85 -18.96
N GLY A 587 21.88 24.24 -18.04
CA GLY A 587 20.47 23.90 -18.17
C GLY A 587 20.25 22.56 -18.88
N GLU A 588 19.08 21.95 -18.63
CA GLU A 588 18.76 20.59 -19.13
C GLU A 588 19.02 20.44 -20.63
N SER A 589 18.56 21.40 -21.46
CA SER A 589 18.67 21.35 -22.92
C SER A 589 20.10 21.38 -23.46
N GLN A 590 21.06 21.93 -22.71
CA GLN A 590 22.48 21.96 -23.11
C GLN A 590 23.28 20.78 -22.53
N THR A 591 22.81 20.21 -21.42
CA THR A 591 23.49 19.11 -20.74
C THR A 591 23.00 17.73 -21.20
N HIS A 592 21.71 17.60 -21.55
CA HIS A 592 21.11 16.35 -21.99
C HIS A 592 21.66 15.94 -23.35
N GLY A 593 22.17 14.71 -23.46
CA GLY A 593 22.82 14.19 -24.66
C GLY A 593 24.23 14.73 -24.90
N SER A 594 24.75 15.57 -24.01
CA SER A 594 26.12 16.08 -24.13
C SER A 594 27.13 14.98 -23.80
N VAL A 595 28.28 14.99 -24.50
CA VAL A 595 29.43 14.12 -24.21
C VAL A 595 30.54 15.02 -23.66
N THR A 596 30.60 15.13 -22.34
CA THR A 596 31.55 15.99 -21.63
C THR A 596 32.19 15.23 -20.47
N ARG A 597 33.43 15.61 -20.10
CA ARG A 597 34.21 14.92 -19.07
C ARG A 597 33.52 14.91 -17.69
N TRP A 598 32.76 15.96 -17.38
CA TRP A 598 31.98 16.05 -16.16
C TRP A 598 30.70 16.85 -16.34
N LEU A 599 29.74 16.58 -15.48
CA LEU A 599 28.48 17.29 -15.33
C LEU A 599 28.25 17.56 -13.84
N ALA A 600 27.78 18.76 -13.49
CA ALA A 600 27.48 19.14 -12.13
C ALA A 600 25.99 19.44 -11.95
N TRP A 601 25.47 19.12 -10.78
CA TRP A 601 24.15 19.51 -10.31
C TRP A 601 24.26 20.13 -8.93
N SER A 602 23.60 21.25 -8.70
CA SER A 602 23.49 21.87 -7.38
C SER A 602 22.07 22.32 -7.08
N GLY A 603 21.76 22.51 -5.81
CA GLY A 603 20.47 23.05 -5.38
C GLY A 603 20.34 23.11 -3.86
N GLU A 604 19.22 23.66 -3.41
CA GLU A 604 18.80 23.70 -2.01
C GLU A 604 17.93 22.48 -1.70
N PHE A 605 18.52 21.48 -1.05
CA PHE A 605 17.85 20.24 -0.67
C PHE A 605 17.27 20.35 0.74
N ASP A 606 16.39 19.41 1.08
CA ASP A 606 15.99 19.19 2.47
C ASP A 606 17.23 18.79 3.30
N GLY A 607 17.68 19.69 4.17
CA GLY A 607 18.89 19.55 4.99
C GLY A 607 20.00 20.55 4.65
N GLY A 608 19.96 21.19 3.48
CA GLY A 608 20.87 22.27 3.11
C GLY A 608 21.32 22.25 1.64
N PRO A 609 22.15 23.23 1.22
CA PRO A 609 22.69 23.27 -0.12
C PRO A 609 23.67 22.13 -0.36
N ALA A 610 23.66 21.57 -1.58
CA ALA A 610 24.61 20.54 -1.99
C ALA A 610 24.98 20.63 -3.47
N THR A 611 26.15 20.09 -3.81
CA THR A 611 26.61 19.91 -5.19
C THR A 611 27.02 18.47 -5.43
N LEU A 612 26.55 17.90 -6.53
CA LEU A 612 26.97 16.61 -7.08
C LEU A 612 27.76 16.85 -8.36
N VAL A 613 28.96 16.29 -8.47
CA VAL A 613 29.80 16.38 -9.68
C VAL A 613 30.03 14.98 -10.22
N PHE A 614 29.43 14.68 -11.37
CA PHE A 614 29.53 13.42 -12.08
C PHE A 614 30.68 13.47 -13.08
N VAL A 615 31.54 12.46 -13.04
CA VAL A 615 32.87 12.47 -13.66
C VAL A 615 32.99 11.18 -14.47
N ALA A 616 32.87 11.29 -15.80
CA ALA A 616 32.97 10.17 -16.73
C ALA A 616 34.43 9.84 -17.05
N PRO A 617 34.83 8.57 -17.21
CA PRO A 617 36.23 8.18 -17.45
C PRO A 617 36.82 8.88 -18.67
N GLU A 618 38.14 9.05 -18.68
CA GLU A 618 38.83 9.67 -19.83
C GLU A 618 38.51 8.91 -21.13
N GLY A 619 38.18 9.66 -22.19
CA GLY A 619 37.80 9.09 -23.48
C GLY A 619 36.40 8.47 -23.54
N SER A 620 35.58 8.57 -22.48
CA SER A 620 34.18 8.16 -22.53
C SER A 620 33.43 8.88 -23.65
N THR A 621 32.65 8.10 -24.40
CA THR A 621 31.77 8.59 -25.46
C THR A 621 30.29 8.51 -25.08
N ASP A 622 29.99 8.06 -23.87
CA ASP A 622 28.61 7.90 -23.42
C ASP A 622 27.99 9.27 -23.13
N PRO A 623 26.81 9.58 -23.67
CA PRO A 623 26.13 10.85 -23.38
C PRO A 623 25.57 10.92 -21.96
N TRP A 624 25.51 12.14 -21.41
CA TRP A 624 24.77 12.41 -20.18
C TRP A 624 23.26 12.37 -20.42
N PHE A 625 22.55 11.52 -19.68
CA PHE A 625 21.09 11.61 -19.54
C PHE A 625 20.78 12.54 -18.37
N VAL A 626 19.92 13.53 -18.58
CA VAL A 626 19.65 14.60 -17.61
C VAL A 626 18.18 14.93 -17.69
N ARG A 627 17.53 14.99 -16.53
CA ARG A 627 16.18 15.52 -16.35
C ARG A 627 16.19 16.42 -15.12
N VAL A 628 15.76 17.66 -15.31
CA VAL A 628 15.50 18.64 -14.26
C VAL A 628 13.99 18.82 -14.14
N GLU A 629 13.33 19.07 -15.28
CA GLU A 629 11.88 19.19 -15.33
C GLU A 629 11.19 17.82 -15.36
N GLY A 630 10.01 17.74 -14.74
CA GLY A 630 9.23 16.51 -14.62
C GLY A 630 9.73 15.57 -13.53
N TYR A 631 11.02 15.18 -13.56
CA TYR A 631 11.63 14.38 -12.50
C TYR A 631 13.15 14.61 -12.44
N PRO A 632 13.75 14.91 -11.27
CA PRO A 632 15.19 15.07 -11.15
C PRO A 632 15.95 13.76 -11.35
N GLY A 633 16.91 13.72 -12.28
CA GLY A 633 17.71 12.53 -12.52
C GLY A 633 18.89 12.74 -13.47
N ILE A 634 20.02 12.11 -13.15
CA ILE A 634 21.23 12.09 -13.98
C ILE A 634 21.62 10.64 -14.25
N GLY A 635 22.02 10.32 -15.47
CA GLY A 635 22.60 9.04 -15.81
C GLY A 635 23.73 9.16 -16.83
N GLN A 636 24.56 8.13 -16.90
CA GLN A 636 25.53 7.97 -17.98
C GLN A 636 24.99 6.92 -18.94
N SER A 637 24.53 7.35 -20.11
CA SER A 637 23.76 6.53 -21.02
C SER A 637 24.61 5.43 -21.64
N LEU A 638 24.33 4.19 -21.27
CA LEU A 638 24.95 3.02 -21.88
C LEU A 638 24.49 2.79 -23.33
N ALA A 639 23.23 3.10 -23.64
CA ALA A 639 22.63 2.88 -24.97
C ALA A 639 21.79 4.09 -25.38
N TRP A 640 22.41 5.09 -26.01
CA TRP A 640 21.71 6.33 -26.38
C TRP A 640 20.81 6.12 -27.62
N ASP A 641 21.42 5.90 -28.80
CA ASP A 641 20.70 5.67 -30.07
C ASP A 641 20.72 4.21 -30.55
N ALA A 642 21.64 3.41 -30.03
CA ALA A 642 21.87 2.03 -30.46
C ALA A 642 22.14 1.12 -29.26
N PRO A 643 21.70 -0.15 -29.30
CA PRO A 643 21.98 -1.08 -28.22
C PRO A 643 23.46 -1.47 -28.21
N VAL A 644 23.98 -1.73 -27.01
CA VAL A 644 25.33 -2.29 -26.81
C VAL A 644 25.20 -3.80 -26.61
N ASN A 645 26.08 -4.59 -27.21
CA ASN A 645 26.01 -6.05 -27.12
C ASN A 645 27.06 -6.58 -26.15
N ALA A 646 26.62 -7.24 -25.07
CA ALA A 646 27.49 -7.99 -24.19
C ALA A 646 27.77 -9.37 -24.79
N ARG A 647 29.04 -9.81 -24.79
CA ARG A 647 29.46 -11.12 -25.31
C ARG A 647 30.29 -11.85 -24.27
N ARG A 648 30.22 -13.18 -24.27
CA ARG A 648 31.10 -14.00 -23.43
C ARG A 648 32.57 -13.66 -23.71
N GLY A 649 33.35 -13.36 -22.67
CA GLY A 649 34.75 -12.93 -22.77
C GLY A 649 34.97 -11.47 -23.19
N SER A 650 33.92 -10.72 -23.51
CA SER A 650 33.96 -9.30 -23.85
C SER A 650 32.79 -8.57 -23.15
N PRO A 651 32.85 -8.42 -21.81
CA PRO A 651 31.82 -7.75 -21.05
C PRO A 651 31.71 -6.27 -21.41
N VAL A 652 30.52 -5.71 -21.23
CA VAL A 652 30.32 -4.25 -21.30
C VAL A 652 30.73 -3.65 -19.97
N ARG A 653 31.84 -2.91 -19.96
CA ARG A 653 32.39 -2.27 -18.76
C ARG A 653 32.11 -0.77 -18.77
N ARG A 654 31.76 -0.24 -17.60
CA ARG A 654 31.60 1.20 -17.36
C ARG A 654 32.12 1.56 -15.97
N SER A 655 32.60 2.78 -15.86
CA SER A 655 33.06 3.38 -14.61
C SER A 655 32.48 4.79 -14.53
N ILE A 656 32.18 5.25 -13.32
CA ILE A 656 31.82 6.64 -13.05
C ILE A 656 32.26 7.01 -11.64
N THR A 657 32.70 8.25 -11.47
CA THR A 657 32.95 8.86 -10.16
C THR A 657 31.98 10.01 -9.92
N VAL A 658 31.50 10.14 -8.69
CA VAL A 658 30.65 11.24 -8.24
C VAL A 658 31.27 11.87 -7.01
N PHE A 659 31.52 13.18 -7.06
CA PHE A 659 31.85 13.96 -5.86
C PHE A 659 30.56 14.49 -5.25
N VAL A 660 30.42 14.33 -3.94
CA VAL A 660 29.27 14.77 -3.15
C VAL A 660 29.78 15.82 -2.17
N ALA A 661 29.32 17.07 -2.35
CA ALA A 661 29.79 18.22 -1.60
C ALA A 661 28.67 18.88 -0.80
N ASP A 662 28.99 19.32 0.42
CA ASP A 662 28.18 20.33 1.10
C ASP A 662 28.32 21.68 0.37
N GLY A 663 27.21 22.40 0.21
CA GLY A 663 27.19 23.72 -0.42
C GLY A 663 27.18 23.72 -1.95
N ILE A 664 27.26 24.92 -2.51
CA ILE A 664 27.24 25.17 -3.96
C ILE A 664 28.68 25.42 -4.44
N LEU A 665 29.20 24.55 -5.31
CA LEU A 665 30.55 24.71 -5.88
C LEU A 665 30.54 25.56 -7.16
N SER A 666 31.56 26.39 -7.35
CA SER A 666 31.76 27.08 -8.63
C SER A 666 32.38 26.15 -9.67
N THR A 667 32.26 26.48 -10.95
CA THR A 667 32.95 25.76 -12.04
C THR A 667 34.47 25.69 -11.83
N THR A 668 35.07 26.73 -11.25
CA THR A 668 36.51 26.75 -10.95
C THR A 668 36.85 25.74 -9.85
N ASP A 669 36.07 25.72 -8.76
CA ASP A 669 36.28 24.75 -7.66
C ASP A 669 36.14 23.30 -8.16
N ILE A 670 35.18 23.05 -9.06
CA ILE A 670 34.96 21.74 -9.67
C ILE A 670 36.15 21.33 -10.53
N GLN A 671 36.67 22.23 -11.36
CA GLN A 671 37.83 21.95 -12.20
C GLN A 671 39.08 21.67 -11.35
N ASP A 672 39.30 22.47 -10.31
CA ASP A 672 40.42 22.27 -9.39
C ASP A 672 40.29 20.94 -8.63
N LEU A 673 39.08 20.59 -8.17
CA LEU A 673 38.79 19.32 -7.51
C LEU A 673 39.12 18.12 -8.42
N ILE A 674 38.65 18.14 -9.66
CA ILE A 674 38.92 17.05 -10.63
C ILE A 674 40.42 16.96 -10.93
N ASN A 675 41.09 18.09 -11.16
CA ASN A 675 42.53 18.11 -11.46
C ASN A 675 43.39 17.59 -10.29
N GLN A 676 43.01 17.90 -9.05
CA GLN A 676 43.74 17.46 -7.85
C GLN A 676 43.61 15.96 -7.59
N GLN A 677 42.47 15.36 -7.94
CA GLN A 677 42.23 13.93 -7.74
C GLN A 677 42.88 13.05 -8.83
N GLY A 678 43.30 13.64 -9.96
CA GLY A 678 43.77 12.90 -11.14
C GLY A 678 42.60 12.28 -11.91
N ASP A 679 42.87 11.35 -12.83
CA ASP A 679 41.80 10.52 -13.41
C ASP A 679 41.41 9.46 -12.37
N PRO A 680 40.22 9.53 -11.76
CA PRO A 680 39.85 8.62 -10.68
C PRO A 680 39.29 7.28 -11.18
N SER A 681 39.32 7.03 -12.51
CA SER A 681 38.79 5.83 -13.17
C SER A 681 39.83 4.75 -13.47
#